data_AF-A0A949FQC7-F1
#
_entry.id   AF-A0A949FQC7-F1
#
_cell.length_a   1.000
_cell.length_b   1.000
_cell.length_c   1.000
_cell.angle_alpha   90.00
_cell.angle_beta   90.00
_cell.angle_gamma   90.00
#
_symmetry.space_group_name_H-M   'P 1'
#
loop_
_entity.id
_entity.type
_entity.pdbx_description
1 polymer ?
#
loop_
_entity_poly.entity_id
_entity_poly.type
_entity_poly.pdbx_seq_one_letter_code
_entity_poly.pdbx_strand_id
1 'polypeptide(L)'
;MKTSIPVLEAVLKVIPHVRPQIYFKSSLTALSHAIEDQVLAGSESPLVIASFQRERFYRQEANRYRRIADRSDQVYVLAAPETDFTNTSGLYETIAFDPSDSLSQEWHLVVIAERYTSCLICQERKGQVQNPKFMDVQGVDQSRVFEGIWTFDRQFNYRAAEILMDRILAYRPELAAKIDRAKSKYLVETGFHFSDVDPGPFVERLVTYLQAGQYKLLKTYRSITIQERKERLVNSITAAIRESLNLDDIFRVAVQELGQAMDACRCLFYRCRLNEPLAKIQYEFLAPDTLSLADHVWGLQDGPLFQFIAQKDEWIWIDDVQTNAMIAAQPSLKALVERWKIVRWLIVPVSYQGRLLGIVELHYCVGCNKTLLPEDLELVGAIAHQIGVALIQAEAYTHLDELNHQLEALERTRSNLIAITGHELRTPLSTIQVCLESLMDEPDMPLELRQVMLDTAFTDAERMRRLVQDFLLLSRLESGRVEWNPEAIPLNECIDLALSHIRSRQNLDHLPHITSHITQELPLVRVDGEWLVEMLAKLLDNACKFTEPKGQVCIEAIPKGSQMLEVTISDTGRGIDPNRLETVFDRFYQEEGALRRTAGGTGLGLAICRQIINRLGGEIWAESEGRNLGSQFHFTLPVAEI
;
A
#
# COMPACT_ATOMS: atom_id res chain seq x y z
N MET A 1 14.51 14.87 64.78
CA MET A 1 14.09 13.76 65.67
C MET A 1 14.61 12.48 65.02
N LYS A 2 15.48 11.74 65.72
CA LYS A 2 16.32 10.68 65.14
C LYS A 2 15.52 9.37 64.97
N THR A 3 15.48 8.85 63.74
CA THR A 3 15.23 7.45 63.34
C THR A 3 14.21 6.68 64.20
N SER A 4 12.92 6.87 63.88
CA SER A 4 11.84 6.04 64.43
C SER A 4 12.00 4.60 63.95
N ILE A 5 12.06 3.64 64.86
CA ILE A 5 12.06 2.19 64.56
C ILE A 5 10.83 1.87 63.69
N PRO A 6 10.89 1.07 62.61
CA PRO A 6 9.71 0.65 61.83
C PRO A 6 8.55 0.16 62.73
N VAL A 7 7.30 0.48 62.40
CA VAL A 7 6.13 0.05 63.19
C VAL A 7 6.07 -1.47 63.27
N LEU A 8 6.39 -2.17 62.18
CA LEU A 8 6.45 -3.63 62.16
C LEU A 8 7.45 -4.16 63.20
N GLU A 9 8.65 -3.59 63.25
CA GLU A 9 9.69 -3.97 64.22
C GLU A 9 9.29 -3.60 65.66
N ALA A 10 8.61 -2.46 65.86
CA ALA A 10 8.12 -2.03 67.16
C ALA A 10 7.03 -2.95 67.73
N VAL A 11 6.11 -3.44 66.89
CA VAL A 11 5.08 -4.42 67.32
C VAL A 11 5.70 -5.79 67.60
N LEU A 12 6.62 -6.25 66.76
CA LEU A 12 7.30 -7.55 66.93
C LEU A 12 8.16 -7.63 68.20
N LYS A 13 8.73 -6.51 68.66
CA LYS A 13 9.43 -6.44 69.96
C LYS A 13 8.50 -6.74 71.14
N VAL A 14 7.20 -6.43 71.01
CA VAL A 14 6.19 -6.64 72.06
C VAL A 14 5.51 -8.00 71.91
N ILE A 15 5.35 -8.49 70.68
CA ILE A 15 4.69 -9.77 70.37
C ILE A 15 5.65 -10.63 69.50
N PRO A 16 6.67 -11.26 70.09
CA PRO A 16 7.74 -11.94 69.34
C PRO A 16 7.33 -13.26 68.67
N HIS A 17 6.12 -13.76 68.97
CA HIS A 17 5.64 -15.05 68.45
C HIS A 17 5.06 -14.97 67.03
N VAL A 18 4.75 -13.78 66.53
CA VAL A 18 4.20 -13.59 65.17
C VAL A 18 5.34 -13.50 64.16
N ARG A 19 5.23 -14.24 63.05
CA ARG A 19 6.24 -14.26 61.98
C ARG A 19 5.75 -13.48 60.75
N PRO A 20 6.51 -12.49 60.26
CA PRO A 20 6.22 -11.82 59.00
C PRO A 20 6.20 -12.79 57.81
N GLN A 21 5.35 -12.49 56.84
CA GLN A 21 5.24 -13.18 55.55
C GLN A 21 5.66 -12.26 54.41
N ILE A 22 5.97 -12.86 53.26
CA ILE A 22 6.31 -12.14 52.04
C ILE A 22 5.06 -11.93 51.21
N TYR A 23 4.81 -10.68 50.80
CA TYR A 23 3.72 -10.28 49.93
C TYR A 23 4.25 -9.58 48.68
N PHE A 24 3.61 -9.84 47.54
CA PHE A 24 3.81 -9.07 46.32
C PHE A 24 2.89 -7.85 46.31
N LYS A 25 3.31 -6.78 45.63
CA LYS A 25 2.55 -5.52 45.51
C LYS A 25 1.07 -5.75 45.14
N SER A 26 0.79 -6.60 44.15
CA SER A 26 -0.58 -6.90 43.70
C SER A 26 -1.45 -7.54 44.79
N SER A 27 -0.85 -8.45 45.57
CA SER A 27 -1.55 -9.13 46.68
C SER A 27 -1.82 -8.16 47.82
N LEU A 28 -0.90 -7.23 48.11
CA LEU A 28 -1.11 -6.20 49.12
C LEU A 28 -2.19 -5.20 48.75
N THR A 29 -2.22 -4.74 47.50
CA THR A 29 -3.29 -3.85 47.02
C THR A 29 -4.65 -4.55 47.11
N ALA A 30 -4.74 -5.82 46.70
CA ALA A 30 -5.97 -6.59 46.82
C ALA A 30 -6.42 -6.77 48.29
N LEU A 31 -5.47 -7.05 49.20
CA LEU A 31 -5.74 -7.13 50.65
C LEU A 31 -6.23 -5.79 51.20
N SER A 32 -5.56 -4.68 50.88
CA SER A 32 -5.95 -3.33 51.34
C SER A 32 -7.37 -2.99 50.89
N HIS A 33 -7.68 -3.19 49.59
CA HIS A 33 -9.01 -2.91 49.05
C HIS A 33 -10.09 -3.81 49.66
N ALA A 34 -9.80 -5.09 49.93
CA ALA A 34 -10.74 -5.99 50.60
C ALA A 34 -11.03 -5.56 52.04
N ILE A 35 -10.02 -5.13 52.80
CA ILE A 35 -10.18 -4.61 54.17
C ILE A 35 -11.01 -3.31 54.15
N GLU A 36 -10.70 -2.39 53.23
CA GLU A 36 -11.43 -1.12 53.09
C GLU A 36 -12.90 -1.34 52.65
N ASP A 37 -13.16 -2.29 51.76
CA ASP A 37 -14.53 -2.65 51.38
C ASP A 37 -15.29 -3.28 52.55
N GLN A 38 -14.62 -4.03 53.43
CA GLN A 38 -15.24 -4.55 54.65
C GLN A 38 -15.69 -3.41 55.58
N VAL A 39 -14.88 -2.34 55.70
CA VAL A 39 -15.26 -1.10 56.40
C VAL A 39 -16.47 -0.44 55.74
N LEU A 40 -16.45 -0.30 54.41
CA LEU A 40 -17.53 0.36 53.67
C LEU A 40 -18.83 -0.45 53.61
N ALA A 41 -18.79 -1.76 53.81
CA ALA A 41 -19.96 -2.63 53.83
C ALA A 41 -20.55 -2.80 55.24
N GLY A 42 -19.75 -2.60 56.29
CA GLY A 42 -20.19 -2.68 57.67
C GLY A 42 -21.14 -1.54 58.07
N SER A 43 -21.90 -1.75 59.15
CA SER A 43 -22.76 -0.74 59.78
C SER A 43 -22.11 -0.06 60.99
N GLU A 44 -20.91 -0.50 61.37
CA GLU A 44 -20.17 0.01 62.52
C GLU A 44 -19.44 1.32 62.19
N SER A 45 -19.02 2.02 63.25
CA SER A 45 -18.14 3.19 63.15
C SER A 45 -16.74 2.81 63.64
N PRO A 46 -15.84 2.33 62.77
CA PRO A 46 -14.53 1.80 63.18
C PRO A 46 -13.45 2.89 63.27
N LEU A 47 -12.42 2.65 64.06
CA LEU A 47 -11.15 3.37 63.96
C LEU A 47 -10.39 2.89 62.72
N VAL A 48 -9.96 3.82 61.86
CA VAL A 48 -9.16 3.53 60.66
C VAL A 48 -7.90 4.37 60.65
N ILE A 49 -6.74 3.72 60.59
CA ILE A 49 -5.44 4.38 60.44
C ILE A 49 -4.77 3.81 59.19
N ALA A 50 -4.57 4.65 58.17
CA ALA A 50 -3.91 4.28 56.93
C ALA A 50 -2.64 5.10 56.72
N SER A 51 -1.58 4.46 56.26
CA SER A 51 -0.30 5.10 55.98
C SER A 51 0.17 4.72 54.58
N PHE A 52 0.40 5.75 53.77
CA PHE A 52 0.92 5.65 52.41
C PHE A 52 2.38 6.09 52.38
N GLN A 53 3.22 5.34 51.67
CA GLN A 53 4.65 5.68 51.53
C GLN A 53 4.87 7.08 50.92
N ARG A 54 3.96 7.54 50.05
CA ARG A 54 4.02 8.82 49.34
C ARG A 54 2.62 9.35 49.00
N GLU A 55 2.49 10.67 48.90
CA GLU A 55 1.24 11.38 48.54
C GLU A 55 0.56 10.82 47.28
N ARG A 56 1.30 10.57 46.18
CA ARG A 56 0.71 10.06 44.93
C ARG A 56 -0.09 8.76 45.09
N PHE A 57 0.27 7.90 46.04
CA PHE A 57 -0.45 6.66 46.29
C PHE A 57 -1.75 6.91 47.04
N TYR A 58 -1.75 7.84 48.00
CA TYR A 58 -2.96 8.30 48.66
C TYR A 58 -3.92 9.00 47.69
N ARG A 59 -3.42 9.85 46.77
CA ARG A 59 -4.27 10.58 45.81
C ARG A 59 -5.15 9.65 44.97
N GLN A 60 -4.65 8.46 44.64
CA GLN A 60 -5.42 7.44 43.91
C GLN A 60 -6.60 6.88 44.74
N GLU A 61 -6.50 6.89 46.06
CA GLU A 61 -7.48 6.34 47.00
C GLU A 61 -8.28 7.40 47.78
N ALA A 62 -8.03 8.70 47.56
CA ALA A 62 -8.60 9.78 48.38
C ALA A 62 -10.15 9.78 48.46
N ASN A 63 -10.82 9.42 47.35
CA ASN A 63 -12.28 9.28 47.31
C ASN A 63 -12.79 8.14 48.20
N ARG A 64 -12.01 7.06 48.35
CA ARG A 64 -12.37 5.91 49.18
C ARG A 64 -12.31 6.29 50.66
N TYR A 65 -11.25 6.97 51.09
CA TYR A 65 -11.12 7.47 52.48
C TYR A 65 -12.17 8.53 52.82
N ARG A 66 -12.62 9.33 51.84
CA ARG A 66 -13.78 10.21 52.01
C ARG A 66 -15.05 9.43 52.39
N ARG A 67 -15.35 8.36 51.67
CA ARG A 67 -16.50 7.49 51.96
C ARG A 67 -16.38 6.74 53.29
N ILE A 68 -15.16 6.37 53.69
CA ILE A 68 -14.90 5.76 54.99
C ILE A 68 -15.16 6.78 56.12
N ALA A 69 -14.75 8.04 55.93
CA ALA A 69 -14.96 9.12 56.88
C ALA A 69 -16.44 9.49 57.08
N ASP A 70 -17.30 9.26 56.09
CA ASP A 70 -18.75 9.40 56.26
C ASP A 70 -19.33 8.38 57.28
N ARG A 71 -18.60 7.29 57.58
CA ARG A 71 -19.00 6.24 58.53
C ARG A 71 -18.32 6.36 59.90
N SER A 72 -17.18 7.04 59.97
CA SER A 72 -16.40 7.15 61.20
C SER A 72 -15.70 8.50 61.32
N ASP A 73 -15.80 9.11 62.50
CA ASP A 73 -15.07 10.31 62.88
C ASP A 73 -13.60 10.02 63.25
N GLN A 74 -13.23 8.74 63.34
CA GLN A 74 -11.90 8.25 63.73
C GLN A 74 -11.13 7.69 62.52
N VAL A 75 -10.87 8.54 61.53
CA VAL A 75 -10.09 8.19 60.33
C VAL A 75 -8.84 9.07 60.27
N TYR A 76 -7.68 8.42 60.18
CA TYR A 76 -6.36 9.06 60.16
C TYR A 76 -5.57 8.56 58.95
N VAL A 77 -5.13 9.48 58.09
CA VAL A 77 -4.37 9.17 56.87
C VAL A 77 -3.01 9.84 56.91
N LEU A 78 -1.96 9.02 56.90
CA LEU A 78 -0.57 9.44 56.91
C LEU A 78 0.03 9.33 55.49
N ALA A 79 0.75 10.34 55.03
CA ALA A 79 1.55 10.25 53.81
C ALA A 79 2.78 11.17 53.83
N ALA A 80 3.86 10.76 53.16
CA ALA A 80 4.98 11.66 52.89
C ALA A 80 4.57 12.67 51.80
N PRO A 81 4.66 13.99 52.05
CA PRO A 81 4.21 15.01 51.11
C PRO A 81 5.12 15.08 49.87
N GLU A 82 4.53 15.24 48.69
CA GLU A 82 5.26 15.48 47.42
C GLU A 82 4.88 16.83 46.79
N THR A 83 3.62 17.23 46.93
CA THR A 83 3.02 18.43 46.33
C THR A 83 2.19 19.21 47.36
N ASP A 84 0.91 18.87 47.56
CA ASP A 84 -0.04 19.66 48.35
C ASP A 84 -0.55 18.93 49.62
N PHE A 85 -0.07 17.72 49.90
CA PHE A 85 -0.52 16.97 51.06
C PHE A 85 0.00 17.61 52.36
N THR A 86 -0.92 18.16 53.15
CA THR A 86 -0.62 18.90 54.38
C THR A 86 -1.49 18.43 55.53
N ASN A 87 -1.09 18.77 56.76
CA ASN A 87 -1.87 18.52 57.96
C ASN A 87 -3.20 19.27 57.89
N THR A 88 -4.31 18.54 57.77
CA THR A 88 -5.66 19.11 57.67
C THR A 88 -6.61 18.33 58.57
N SER A 89 -7.50 19.06 59.23
CA SER A 89 -8.65 18.49 59.96
C SER A 89 -9.91 18.77 59.17
N GLY A 90 -10.31 17.82 58.33
CA GLY A 90 -11.49 17.90 57.46
C GLY A 90 -12.49 16.79 57.77
N LEU A 91 -12.98 16.09 56.74
CA LEU A 91 -13.81 14.89 56.91
C LEU A 91 -13.05 13.79 57.68
N TYR A 92 -11.74 13.71 57.49
CA TYR A 92 -10.80 12.88 58.26
C TYR A 92 -9.51 13.65 58.51
N GLU A 93 -8.65 13.12 59.38
CA GLU A 93 -7.36 13.76 59.70
C GLU A 93 -6.31 13.33 58.67
N THR A 94 -5.66 14.31 58.03
CA THR A 94 -4.43 14.06 57.25
C THR A 94 -3.20 14.43 58.07
N ILE A 95 -2.16 13.61 57.96
CA ILE A 95 -0.91 13.75 58.71
C ILE A 95 0.26 13.63 57.72
N ALA A 96 0.85 14.77 57.38
CA ALA A 96 2.06 14.85 56.56
C ALA A 96 3.27 14.50 57.45
N PHE A 97 3.87 13.33 57.23
CA PHE A 97 5.06 12.89 57.95
C PHE A 97 6.34 13.19 57.14
N ASP A 98 7.49 13.24 57.83
CA ASP A 98 8.77 13.53 57.19
C ASP A 98 9.17 12.41 56.21
N PRO A 99 9.51 12.70 54.93
CA PRO A 99 9.92 11.67 53.97
C PRO A 99 11.11 10.80 54.40
N SER A 100 11.91 11.24 55.38
CA SER A 100 13.00 10.47 55.98
C SER A 100 12.57 9.51 57.10
N ASP A 101 11.31 9.54 57.54
CA ASP A 101 10.74 8.63 58.54
C ASP A 101 10.66 7.19 58.00
N SER A 102 10.69 6.20 58.91
CA SER A 102 10.48 4.79 58.57
C SER A 102 9.12 4.55 57.90
N LEU A 103 8.11 5.37 58.21
CA LEU A 103 6.79 5.32 57.59
C LEU A 103 6.84 5.48 56.06
N SER A 104 7.87 6.11 55.51
CA SER A 104 8.07 6.21 54.05
C SER A 104 8.40 4.86 53.38
N GLN A 105 8.78 3.86 54.17
CA GLN A 105 9.14 2.52 53.72
C GLN A 105 8.11 1.47 54.11
N GLU A 106 7.06 1.86 54.83
CA GLU A 106 6.03 0.97 55.35
C GLU A 106 4.65 1.33 54.79
N TRP A 107 3.82 0.31 54.58
CA TRP A 107 2.41 0.41 54.28
C TRP A 107 1.64 -0.05 55.50
N HIS A 108 0.73 0.80 56.00
CA HIS A 108 -0.14 0.44 57.11
C HIS A 108 -1.61 0.62 56.75
N LEU A 109 -2.43 -0.34 57.12
CA LEU A 109 -3.88 -0.19 57.20
C LEU A 109 -4.35 -0.92 58.45
N VAL A 110 -4.77 -0.17 59.46
CA VAL A 110 -5.29 -0.70 60.73
C VAL A 110 -6.74 -0.30 60.87
N VAL A 111 -7.60 -1.29 61.08
CA VAL A 111 -9.04 -1.14 61.27
C VAL A 111 -9.42 -1.81 62.58
N ILE A 112 -10.03 -1.03 63.49
CA ILE A 112 -10.59 -1.55 64.74
C ILE A 112 -12.07 -1.19 64.79
N ALA A 113 -12.91 -2.19 64.61
CA ALA A 113 -14.35 -2.10 64.76
C ALA A 113 -14.77 -2.80 66.07
N GLU A 114 -16.05 -2.77 66.41
CA GLU A 114 -16.56 -3.43 67.62
C GLU A 114 -16.47 -4.95 67.48
N ARG A 115 -16.89 -5.48 66.32
CA ARG A 115 -17.00 -6.92 66.08
C ARG A 115 -15.77 -7.53 65.40
N TYR A 116 -14.98 -6.75 64.68
CA TYR A 116 -13.76 -7.25 64.02
C TYR A 116 -12.62 -6.26 64.10
N THR A 117 -11.40 -6.77 63.99
CA THR A 117 -10.21 -5.95 63.81
C THR A 117 -9.40 -6.53 62.67
N SER A 118 -8.79 -5.68 61.84
CA SER A 118 -7.92 -6.12 60.76
C SER A 118 -6.73 -5.18 60.66
N CYS A 119 -5.55 -5.74 60.46
CA CYS A 119 -4.33 -4.96 60.36
C CYS A 119 -3.46 -5.52 59.23
N LEU A 120 -2.98 -4.63 58.38
CA LEU A 120 -1.99 -4.89 57.35
C LEU A 120 -0.81 -3.96 57.60
N ILE A 121 0.34 -4.51 57.98
CA ILE A 121 1.59 -3.77 58.18
C ILE A 121 2.65 -4.43 57.36
N CYS A 122 3.21 -3.71 56.39
CA CYS A 122 4.18 -4.25 55.45
C CYS A 122 5.31 -3.26 55.21
N GLN A 123 6.55 -3.73 55.29
CA GLN A 123 7.73 -2.96 54.93
C GLN A 123 8.23 -3.41 53.56
N GLU A 124 8.61 -2.47 52.71
CA GLU A 124 9.19 -2.78 51.42
C GLU A 124 10.64 -3.26 51.56
N ARG A 125 10.99 -4.39 50.92
CA ARG A 125 12.37 -4.87 50.83
C ARG A 125 13.09 -4.17 49.67
N LYS A 126 14.02 -3.26 49.98
CA LYS A 126 14.93 -2.68 48.98
C LYS A 126 16.03 -3.67 48.61
N GLY A 127 15.84 -4.38 47.49
CA GLY A 127 16.88 -5.10 46.75
C GLY A 127 16.97 -6.61 47.01
N GLN A 128 16.54 -7.41 46.02
CA GLN A 128 17.13 -8.68 45.53
C GLN A 128 16.09 -9.46 44.69
N VAL A 129 15.72 -8.96 43.52
CA VAL A 129 15.28 -9.80 42.40
C VAL A 129 15.86 -9.21 41.11
N GLN A 130 17.17 -9.38 40.92
CA GLN A 130 17.78 -9.18 39.60
C GLN A 130 17.57 -10.47 38.80
N ASN A 131 16.43 -10.57 38.13
CA ASN A 131 16.32 -11.50 37.00
C ASN A 131 16.07 -10.66 35.73
N PRO A 132 17.07 -10.48 34.85
CA PRO A 132 17.02 -9.52 33.74
C PRO A 132 15.97 -9.86 32.66
N LYS A 133 15.34 -11.04 32.70
CA LYS A 133 14.40 -11.50 31.67
C LYS A 133 12.97 -10.97 31.80
N PHE A 134 12.67 -10.18 32.83
CA PHE A 134 11.32 -9.67 33.11
C PHE A 134 11.31 -8.17 33.45
N MET A 135 12.21 -7.39 32.86
CA MET A 135 12.15 -5.93 32.99
C MET A 135 11.41 -5.29 31.82
N ASP A 136 10.53 -4.37 32.17
CA ASP A 136 9.77 -3.45 31.31
C ASP A 136 8.62 -4.03 30.47
N VAL A 137 7.59 -4.52 31.18
CA VAL A 137 6.21 -4.40 30.71
C VAL A 137 5.59 -3.20 31.40
N GLN A 138 5.33 -2.13 30.64
CA GLN A 138 4.76 -0.87 31.13
C GLN A 138 3.58 -1.11 32.09
N GLY A 139 3.79 -0.79 33.37
CA GLY A 139 2.71 -0.55 34.34
C GLY A 139 2.37 -1.66 35.33
N VAL A 140 3.01 -2.84 35.31
CA VAL A 140 2.80 -3.86 36.38
C VAL A 140 4.10 -4.21 37.07
N ASP A 141 4.43 -3.39 38.06
CA ASP A 141 5.60 -3.51 38.93
C ASP A 141 5.42 -4.67 39.93
N GLN A 142 5.56 -5.92 39.45
CA GLN A 142 5.67 -7.12 40.30
C GLN A 142 7.06 -7.26 40.94
N SER A 143 7.99 -6.33 40.65
CA SER A 143 9.36 -6.38 41.13
C SER A 143 9.49 -6.03 42.62
N ARG A 144 8.47 -5.37 43.20
CA ARG A 144 8.47 -4.92 44.60
C ARG A 144 7.91 -6.00 45.52
N VAL A 145 8.78 -6.47 46.40
CA VAL A 145 8.50 -7.46 47.43
C VAL A 145 8.37 -6.75 48.77
N PHE A 146 7.33 -7.11 49.51
CA PHE A 146 7.05 -6.57 50.83
C PHE A 146 7.12 -7.68 51.87
N GLU A 147 7.59 -7.36 53.06
CA GLU A 147 7.59 -8.25 54.21
C GLU A 147 6.69 -7.64 55.28
N GLY A 148 5.74 -8.40 55.78
CA GLY A 148 4.73 -7.84 56.66
C GLY A 148 3.84 -8.86 57.33
N ILE A 149 2.85 -8.36 58.06
CA ILE A 149 1.85 -9.15 58.76
C ILE A 149 0.48 -8.62 58.36
N TRP A 150 -0.37 -9.56 57.95
CA TRP A 150 -1.80 -9.36 57.88
C TRP A 150 -2.47 -10.26 58.93
N THR A 151 -3.25 -9.68 59.84
CA THR A 151 -3.92 -10.44 60.89
C THR A 151 -5.23 -9.81 61.34
N PHE A 152 -6.16 -10.65 61.80
CA PHE A 152 -7.36 -10.22 62.50
C PHE A 152 -7.17 -10.25 64.03
N ASP A 153 -5.99 -10.65 64.52
CA ASP A 153 -5.69 -10.76 65.95
C ASP A 153 -5.82 -9.41 66.67
N ARG A 154 -6.75 -9.36 67.64
CA ARG A 154 -7.14 -8.12 68.31
C ARG A 154 -6.00 -7.53 69.14
N GLN A 155 -5.21 -8.38 69.81
CA GLN A 155 -4.09 -7.94 70.64
C GLN A 155 -2.99 -7.28 69.79
N PHE A 156 -2.64 -7.90 68.67
CA PHE A 156 -1.70 -7.33 67.71
C PHE A 156 -2.21 -6.01 67.13
N ASN A 157 -3.48 -5.97 66.73
CA ASN A 157 -4.10 -4.82 66.07
C ASN A 157 -4.21 -3.62 67.02
N TYR A 158 -4.52 -3.87 68.29
CA TYR A 158 -4.56 -2.85 69.33
C TYR A 158 -3.18 -2.23 69.56
N ARG A 159 -2.15 -3.07 69.65
CA ARG A 159 -0.79 -2.59 69.85
C ARG A 159 -0.28 -1.79 68.65
N ALA A 160 -0.59 -2.25 67.44
CA ALA A 160 -0.30 -1.52 66.21
C ALA A 160 -0.99 -0.14 66.17
N ALA A 161 -2.28 -0.08 66.49
CA ALA A 161 -3.02 1.18 66.54
C ALA A 161 -2.48 2.14 67.60
N GLU A 162 -2.12 1.65 68.78
CA GLU A 162 -1.54 2.45 69.86
C GLU A 162 -0.22 3.11 69.42
N ILE A 163 0.70 2.32 68.82
CA ILE A 163 1.98 2.84 68.30
C ILE A 163 1.75 3.88 67.21
N LEU A 164 0.82 3.64 66.28
CA LEU A 164 0.51 4.60 65.21
C LEU A 164 -0.14 5.88 65.76
N MET A 165 -1.02 5.78 66.76
CA MET A 165 -1.61 6.94 67.43
C MET A 165 -0.56 7.79 68.14
N ASP A 166 0.39 7.15 68.83
CA ASP A 166 1.51 7.87 69.47
C ASP A 166 2.39 8.58 68.44
N ARG A 167 2.58 7.97 67.26
CA ARG A 167 3.25 8.65 66.13
C ARG A 167 2.45 9.81 65.58
N ILE A 168 1.13 9.67 65.43
CA ILE A 168 0.26 10.77 65.00
C ILE A 168 0.41 11.94 65.97
N LEU A 169 0.43 11.70 67.29
CA LEU A 169 0.62 12.76 68.29
C LEU A 169 1.99 13.42 68.22
N ALA A 170 3.04 12.69 67.83
CA ALA A 170 4.36 13.28 67.60
C ALA A 170 4.36 14.30 66.45
N TYR A 171 3.55 14.07 65.41
CA TYR A 171 3.41 14.98 64.27
C TYR A 171 2.32 16.05 64.45
N ARG A 172 1.24 15.73 65.19
CA ARG A 172 0.08 16.59 65.43
C ARG A 172 -0.37 16.52 66.90
N PRO A 173 0.34 17.19 67.82
CA PRO A 173 0.01 17.19 69.25
C PRO A 173 -1.39 17.71 69.56
N GLU A 174 -1.95 18.57 68.72
CA GLU A 174 -3.30 19.14 68.87
C GLU A 174 -4.42 18.08 68.81
N LEU A 175 -4.14 16.88 68.28
CA LEU A 175 -5.11 15.78 68.20
C LEU A 175 -5.21 14.95 69.50
N ALA A 176 -4.47 15.29 70.56
CA ALA A 176 -4.44 14.57 71.84
C ALA A 176 -5.84 14.20 72.36
N ALA A 177 -6.75 15.17 72.48
CA ALA A 177 -8.10 14.94 72.99
C ALA A 177 -8.97 14.05 72.07
N LYS A 178 -8.70 14.02 70.76
CA LYS A 178 -9.41 13.14 69.81
C LYS A 178 -8.86 11.71 69.89
N ILE A 179 -7.55 11.58 69.98
CA ILE A 179 -6.87 10.29 70.12
C ILE A 179 -7.20 9.63 71.47
N ASP A 180 -7.22 10.38 72.58
CA ASP A 180 -7.57 9.82 73.90
C ASP A 180 -9.01 9.27 73.94
N ARG A 181 -9.95 9.95 73.25
CA ARG A 181 -11.31 9.45 73.05
C ARG A 181 -11.32 8.17 72.22
N ALA A 182 -10.54 8.10 71.15
CA ALA A 182 -10.41 6.90 70.33
C ALA A 182 -9.79 5.73 71.12
N LYS A 183 -8.72 5.96 71.88
CA LYS A 183 -8.09 4.95 72.75
C LYS A 183 -9.10 4.41 73.76
N SER A 184 -9.83 5.29 74.43
CA SER A 184 -10.84 4.92 75.44
C SER A 184 -12.04 4.17 74.87
N LYS A 185 -12.38 4.38 73.58
CA LYS A 185 -13.51 3.71 72.92
C LYS A 185 -13.11 2.38 72.28
N TYR A 186 -11.96 2.31 71.61
CA TYR A 186 -11.60 1.19 70.75
C TYR A 186 -10.51 0.28 71.33
N LEU A 187 -9.66 0.76 72.25
CA LEU A 187 -8.52 0.00 72.82
C LEU A 187 -8.77 -0.49 74.24
N VAL A 188 -10.03 -0.80 74.59
CA VAL A 188 -10.39 -1.40 75.88
C VAL A 188 -10.56 -2.91 75.71
N GLU A 189 -9.97 -3.71 76.61
CA GLU A 189 -10.20 -5.16 76.65
C GLU A 189 -11.66 -5.45 77.01
N THR A 190 -12.51 -5.62 76.01
CA THR A 190 -13.85 -6.17 76.17
C THR A 190 -13.80 -7.66 75.85
N GLY A 191 -14.36 -8.49 76.73
CA GLY A 191 -14.34 -9.97 76.66
C GLY A 191 -15.20 -10.57 75.55
N PHE A 192 -15.02 -10.13 74.30
CA PHE A 192 -15.66 -10.69 73.13
C PHE A 192 -14.75 -11.74 72.47
N HIS A 193 -15.22 -12.99 72.45
CA HIS A 193 -14.58 -14.08 71.71
C HIS A 193 -14.86 -13.97 70.20
N PHE A 194 -13.85 -14.35 69.40
CA PHE A 194 -13.74 -14.19 67.94
C PHE A 194 -14.82 -14.91 67.09
N SER A 195 -15.85 -15.50 67.69
CA SER A 195 -16.72 -16.49 67.02
C SER A 195 -17.86 -15.94 66.17
N ASP A 196 -18.10 -14.62 66.11
CA ASP A 196 -19.34 -14.05 65.54
C ASP A 196 -19.19 -13.29 64.21
N VAL A 197 -17.99 -13.20 63.62
CA VAL A 197 -17.81 -12.52 62.32
C VAL A 197 -17.50 -13.53 61.22
N ASP A 198 -18.46 -13.69 60.31
CA ASP A 198 -18.30 -14.51 59.10
C ASP A 198 -17.21 -13.90 58.18
N PRO A 199 -16.08 -14.59 57.95
CA PRO A 199 -15.02 -14.13 57.06
C PRO A 199 -15.40 -14.23 55.56
N GLY A 200 -16.51 -14.89 55.22
CA GLY A 200 -16.94 -15.15 53.83
C GLY A 200 -16.91 -13.93 52.91
N PRO A 201 -17.59 -12.81 53.23
CA PRO A 201 -17.63 -11.63 52.37
C PRO A 201 -16.27 -10.98 52.13
N PHE A 202 -15.34 -11.08 53.10
CA PHE A 202 -13.98 -10.58 52.94
C PHE A 202 -13.17 -11.47 51.99
N VAL A 203 -13.23 -12.80 52.19
CA VAL A 203 -12.51 -13.77 51.37
C VAL A 203 -12.97 -13.71 49.91
N GLU A 204 -14.27 -13.59 49.66
CA GLU A 204 -14.82 -13.45 48.30
C GLU A 204 -14.28 -12.22 47.57
N ARG A 205 -14.22 -11.06 48.24
CA ARG A 205 -13.68 -9.81 47.66
C ARG A 205 -12.19 -9.92 47.39
N LEU A 206 -11.43 -10.50 48.32
CA LEU A 206 -9.99 -10.72 48.15
C LEU A 206 -9.71 -11.59 46.93
N VAL A 207 -10.42 -12.71 46.78
CA VAL A 207 -10.32 -13.59 45.61
C VAL A 207 -10.66 -12.83 44.33
N THR A 208 -11.73 -12.03 44.34
CA THR A 208 -12.14 -11.21 43.19
C THR A 208 -11.04 -10.24 42.74
N TYR A 209 -10.43 -9.50 43.67
CA TYR A 209 -9.34 -8.56 43.33
C TYR A 209 -8.08 -9.29 42.83
N LEU A 210 -7.72 -10.43 43.42
CA LEU A 210 -6.59 -11.24 42.97
C LEU A 210 -6.82 -11.77 41.54
N GLN A 211 -8.02 -12.28 41.25
CA GLN A 211 -8.40 -12.74 39.91
C GLN A 211 -8.38 -11.60 38.89
N ALA A 212 -8.93 -10.43 39.23
CA ALA A 212 -8.93 -9.26 38.36
C ALA A 212 -7.50 -8.77 38.03
N GLY A 213 -6.60 -8.79 39.02
CA GLY A 213 -5.18 -8.45 38.83
C GLY A 213 -4.46 -9.43 37.91
N GLN A 214 -4.65 -10.74 38.11
CA GLN A 214 -4.09 -11.78 37.24
C GLN A 214 -4.60 -11.68 35.80
N TYR A 215 -5.90 -11.44 35.63
CA TYR A 215 -6.51 -11.25 34.32
C TYR A 215 -5.89 -10.06 33.56
N LYS A 216 -5.69 -8.91 34.23
CA LYS A 216 -5.06 -7.72 33.63
C LYS A 216 -3.63 -8.01 33.16
N LEU A 217 -2.86 -8.76 33.95
CA LEU A 217 -1.50 -9.15 33.60
C LEU A 217 -1.49 -10.07 32.37
N LEU A 218 -2.31 -11.13 32.37
CA LEU A 218 -2.42 -12.05 31.24
C LEU A 218 -2.85 -11.32 29.95
N LYS A 219 -3.78 -10.37 30.06
CA LYS A 219 -4.20 -9.54 28.93
C LYS A 219 -3.04 -8.71 28.36
N THR A 220 -2.22 -8.11 29.23
CA THR A 220 -1.08 -7.27 28.82
C THR A 220 0.02 -8.10 28.16
N TYR A 221 0.36 -9.27 28.74
CA TYR A 221 1.34 -10.17 28.13
C TYR A 221 0.88 -10.64 26.75
N ARG A 222 -0.40 -11.01 26.61
CA ARG A 222 -0.96 -11.39 25.31
C ARG A 222 -0.83 -10.29 24.26
N SER A 223 -1.16 -9.04 24.60
CA SER A 223 -1.05 -7.92 23.64
C SER A 223 0.39 -7.68 23.18
N ILE A 224 1.38 -7.87 24.06
CA ILE A 224 2.80 -7.72 23.70
C ILE A 224 3.24 -8.83 22.75
N THR A 225 2.92 -10.08 23.05
CA THR A 225 3.26 -11.21 22.19
C THR A 225 2.66 -11.06 20.79
N ILE A 226 1.42 -10.56 20.70
CA ILE A 226 0.75 -10.28 19.43
C ILE A 226 1.48 -9.18 18.66
N GLN A 227 1.84 -8.08 19.33
CA GLN A 227 2.57 -6.97 18.71
C GLN A 227 3.94 -7.41 18.17
N GLU A 228 4.71 -8.18 18.95
CA GLU A 228 5.99 -8.72 18.49
C GLU A 228 5.82 -9.64 17.27
N ARG A 229 4.78 -10.48 17.26
CA ARG A 229 4.49 -11.39 16.16
C ARG A 229 4.13 -10.62 14.88
N LYS A 230 3.30 -9.58 15.03
CA LYS A 230 2.94 -8.66 13.95
C LYS A 230 4.18 -8.01 13.35
N GLU A 231 5.05 -7.44 14.18
CA GLU A 231 6.26 -6.77 13.71
C GLU A 231 7.21 -7.73 12.98
N ARG A 232 7.38 -8.97 13.48
CA ARG A 232 8.20 -9.98 12.79
C ARG A 232 7.64 -10.33 11.40
N LEU A 233 6.34 -10.58 11.29
CA LEU A 233 5.69 -10.89 10.01
C LEU A 233 5.79 -9.73 9.02
N VAL A 234 5.47 -8.51 9.46
CA VAL A 234 5.57 -7.31 8.61
C VAL A 234 7.00 -7.11 8.12
N ASN A 235 8.00 -7.25 9.00
CA ASN A 235 9.40 -7.11 8.62
C ASN A 235 9.85 -8.21 7.65
N SER A 236 9.40 -9.46 7.83
CA SER A 236 9.71 -10.56 6.91
C SER A 236 9.15 -10.31 5.51
N ILE A 237 7.86 -9.93 5.42
CA ILE A 237 7.22 -9.60 4.14
C ILE A 237 7.87 -8.37 3.50
N THR A 238 8.17 -7.35 4.29
CA THR A 238 8.85 -6.14 3.80
C THR A 238 10.26 -6.45 3.29
N ALA A 239 10.98 -7.36 3.94
CA ALA A 239 12.29 -7.83 3.47
C ALA A 239 12.15 -8.58 2.14
N ALA A 240 11.18 -9.50 2.01
CA ALA A 240 10.91 -10.20 0.77
C ALA A 240 10.58 -9.25 -0.40
N ILE A 241 9.80 -8.19 -0.13
CA ILE A 241 9.50 -7.12 -1.11
C ILE A 241 10.77 -6.36 -1.53
N ARG A 242 11.72 -6.14 -0.60
CA ARG A 242 12.97 -5.44 -0.90
C ARG A 242 13.98 -6.31 -1.64
N GLU A 243 14.04 -7.61 -1.31
CA GLU A 243 15.01 -8.55 -1.87
C GLU A 243 14.62 -9.06 -3.26
N SER A 244 13.32 -9.18 -3.54
CA SER A 244 12.82 -9.61 -4.83
C SER A 244 11.83 -8.60 -5.41
N LEU A 245 12.06 -8.17 -6.64
CA LEU A 245 11.07 -7.45 -7.45
C LEU A 245 10.06 -8.41 -8.10
N ASN A 246 10.23 -9.73 -7.91
CA ASN A 246 9.33 -10.73 -8.43
C ASN A 246 8.15 -10.96 -7.47
N LEU A 247 6.96 -10.59 -7.93
CA LEU A 247 5.70 -10.78 -7.22
C LEU A 247 5.47 -12.23 -6.80
N ASP A 248 5.89 -13.21 -7.61
CA ASP A 248 5.71 -14.62 -7.29
C ASP A 248 6.47 -15.05 -6.02
N ASP A 249 7.67 -14.49 -5.83
CA ASP A 249 8.51 -14.82 -4.68
C ASP A 249 7.96 -14.15 -3.41
N ILE A 250 7.54 -12.88 -3.54
CA ILE A 250 6.91 -12.12 -2.45
C ILE A 250 5.67 -12.87 -1.95
N PHE A 251 4.80 -13.31 -2.85
CA PHE A 251 3.55 -13.98 -2.47
C PHE A 251 3.79 -15.38 -1.90
N ARG A 252 4.75 -16.14 -2.44
CA ARG A 252 5.13 -17.43 -1.85
C ARG A 252 5.59 -17.27 -0.40
N VAL A 253 6.47 -16.31 -0.13
CA VAL A 253 6.96 -16.05 1.23
C VAL A 253 5.82 -15.57 2.12
N ALA A 254 5.00 -14.63 1.67
CA ALA A 254 3.90 -14.09 2.47
C ALA A 254 2.87 -15.17 2.86
N VAL A 255 2.48 -16.05 1.92
CA VAL A 255 1.53 -17.14 2.18
C VAL A 255 2.15 -18.20 3.11
N GLN A 256 3.43 -18.52 2.96
CA GLN A 256 4.13 -19.45 3.85
C GLN A 256 4.22 -18.93 5.28
N GLU A 257 4.72 -17.71 5.45
CA GLU A 257 4.87 -17.07 6.76
C GLU A 257 3.52 -16.88 7.46
N LEU A 258 2.49 -16.46 6.71
CA LEU A 258 1.15 -16.29 7.25
C LEU A 258 0.53 -17.63 7.66
N GLY A 259 0.63 -18.65 6.79
CA GLY A 259 0.09 -19.98 7.10
C GLY A 259 0.75 -20.60 8.33
N GLN A 260 2.07 -20.48 8.46
CA GLN A 260 2.81 -20.96 9.62
C GLN A 260 2.50 -20.14 10.88
N ALA A 261 2.37 -18.81 10.77
CA ALA A 261 1.98 -17.98 11.91
C ALA A 261 0.56 -18.29 12.38
N MET A 262 -0.38 -18.59 11.49
CA MET A 262 -1.76 -18.81 11.91
C MET A 262 -2.03 -20.26 12.35
N ASP A 263 -1.02 -21.14 12.31
CA ASP A 263 -1.18 -22.59 12.47
C ASP A 263 -2.32 -23.13 11.57
N ALA A 264 -2.45 -22.56 10.37
CA ALA A 264 -3.51 -22.90 9.44
C ALA A 264 -3.21 -24.23 8.75
N CYS A 265 -4.24 -25.01 8.42
CA CYS A 265 -4.05 -26.21 7.59
C CYS A 265 -3.67 -25.82 6.16
N ARG A 266 -4.28 -24.73 5.67
CA ARG A 266 -4.00 -24.15 4.37
C ARG A 266 -4.04 -22.63 4.47
N CYS A 267 -3.08 -21.97 3.84
CA CYS A 267 -3.16 -20.54 3.55
C CYS A 267 -3.09 -20.35 2.04
N LEU A 268 -3.97 -19.53 1.49
CA LEU A 268 -4.06 -19.26 0.06
C LEU A 268 -3.94 -17.77 -0.19
N PHE A 269 -3.31 -17.42 -1.30
CA PHE A 269 -3.46 -16.10 -1.90
C PHE A 269 -3.74 -16.26 -3.39
N TYR A 270 -4.68 -15.47 -3.89
CA TYR A 270 -4.99 -15.39 -5.29
C TYR A 270 -5.42 -13.99 -5.67
N ARG A 271 -5.07 -13.60 -6.89
CA ARG A 271 -5.50 -12.34 -7.48
C ARG A 271 -6.93 -12.46 -7.95
N CYS A 272 -7.72 -11.41 -7.73
CA CYS A 272 -9.10 -11.33 -8.20
C CYS A 272 -9.47 -9.88 -8.46
N ARG A 273 -10.35 -9.66 -9.45
CA ARG A 273 -10.94 -8.36 -9.77
C ARG A 273 -12.46 -8.49 -9.85
N LEU A 274 -13.16 -7.41 -9.53
CA LEU A 274 -14.63 -7.35 -9.56
C LEU A 274 -15.26 -7.80 -10.89
N ASN A 275 -14.57 -7.54 -12.01
CA ASN A 275 -15.09 -7.84 -13.36
C ASN A 275 -14.69 -9.23 -13.87
N GLU A 276 -13.88 -9.98 -13.13
CA GLU A 276 -13.38 -11.29 -13.56
C GLU A 276 -14.25 -12.41 -12.94
N PRO A 277 -14.82 -13.32 -13.76
CA PRO A 277 -15.72 -14.37 -13.26
C PRO A 277 -15.00 -15.45 -12.45
N LEU A 278 -13.69 -15.59 -12.65
CA LEU A 278 -12.89 -16.70 -12.20
C LEU A 278 -11.59 -16.18 -11.58
N ALA A 279 -11.17 -16.75 -10.45
CA ALA A 279 -9.82 -16.56 -9.91
C ALA A 279 -9.09 -17.90 -9.83
N LYS A 280 -7.84 -17.93 -10.27
CA LYS A 280 -6.98 -19.11 -10.14
C LYS A 280 -6.16 -19.00 -8.85
N ILE A 281 -6.13 -20.08 -8.07
CA ILE A 281 -5.32 -20.19 -6.86
C ILE A 281 -3.86 -20.38 -7.28
N GLN A 282 -3.03 -19.37 -7.03
CA GLN A 282 -1.63 -19.32 -7.49
C GLN A 282 -0.64 -19.62 -6.37
N TYR A 283 -0.97 -19.21 -5.13
CA TYR A 283 -0.04 -19.31 -4.00
C TYR A 283 -0.71 -20.04 -2.85
N GLU A 284 -0.01 -21.02 -2.29
CA GLU A 284 -0.52 -21.90 -1.26
C GLU A 284 0.58 -22.28 -0.25
N PHE A 285 0.18 -22.34 1.02
CA PHE A 285 0.88 -23.01 2.10
C PHE A 285 0.02 -24.18 2.58
N LEU A 286 0.69 -25.30 2.90
CA LEU A 286 0.04 -26.53 3.36
C LEU A 286 0.71 -27.03 4.63
N ALA A 287 -0.10 -27.31 5.65
CA ALA A 287 0.30 -28.12 6.78
C ALA A 287 0.43 -29.60 6.37
N PRO A 288 1.15 -30.43 7.16
CA PRO A 288 1.22 -31.87 6.94
C PRO A 288 -0.18 -32.49 6.79
N ASP A 289 -0.30 -33.47 5.90
CA ASP A 289 -1.55 -34.22 5.62
C ASP A 289 -2.73 -33.41 5.05
N THR A 290 -2.48 -32.17 4.58
CA THR A 290 -3.49 -31.34 3.90
C THR A 290 -3.40 -31.48 2.38
N LEU A 291 -4.53 -31.65 1.70
CA LEU A 291 -4.58 -31.72 0.23
C LEU A 291 -4.27 -30.36 -0.40
N SER A 292 -3.60 -30.33 -1.55
CA SER A 292 -3.32 -29.07 -2.26
C SER A 292 -4.53 -28.57 -3.03
N LEU A 293 -4.71 -27.24 -3.02
CA LEU A 293 -5.65 -26.47 -3.84
C LEU A 293 -4.96 -25.64 -4.93
N ALA A 294 -3.64 -25.71 -5.04
CA ALA A 294 -2.91 -25.02 -6.11
C ALA A 294 -3.53 -25.32 -7.50
N ASP A 295 -3.53 -24.30 -8.35
CA ASP A 295 -4.08 -24.29 -9.71
C ASP A 295 -5.60 -24.49 -9.84
N HIS A 296 -6.34 -24.70 -8.76
CA HIS A 296 -7.80 -24.71 -8.82
C HIS A 296 -8.37 -23.33 -9.13
N VAL A 297 -9.54 -23.31 -9.77
CA VAL A 297 -10.22 -22.09 -10.18
C VAL A 297 -11.48 -21.89 -9.34
N TRP A 298 -11.57 -20.74 -8.67
CA TRP A 298 -12.74 -20.26 -7.96
C TRP A 298 -13.68 -19.49 -8.86
N GLY A 299 -14.97 -19.81 -8.79
CA GLY A 299 -16.04 -18.99 -9.38
C GLY A 299 -16.38 -17.83 -8.45
N LEU A 300 -16.17 -16.60 -8.92
CA LEU A 300 -16.34 -15.37 -8.14
C LEU A 300 -17.74 -14.75 -8.29
N GLN A 301 -18.37 -14.88 -9.46
CA GLN A 301 -19.58 -14.11 -9.81
C GLN A 301 -20.86 -14.53 -9.06
N ASP A 302 -20.94 -15.76 -8.55
CA ASP A 302 -22.16 -16.31 -7.93
C ASP A 302 -22.02 -16.61 -6.43
N GLY A 303 -20.91 -16.23 -5.80
CA GLY A 303 -20.63 -16.56 -4.39
C GLY A 303 -21.05 -15.42 -3.43
N PRO A 304 -21.94 -15.67 -2.44
CA PRO A 304 -22.33 -14.65 -1.47
C PRO A 304 -21.14 -14.16 -0.62
N LEU A 305 -20.13 -15.02 -0.43
CA LEU A 305 -18.89 -14.67 0.29
C LEU A 305 -18.06 -13.65 -0.50
N PHE A 306 -17.85 -13.86 -1.80
CA PHE A 306 -17.07 -12.94 -2.63
C PHE A 306 -17.75 -11.59 -2.78
N GLN A 307 -19.08 -11.57 -3.02
CA GLN A 307 -19.84 -10.33 -3.13
C GLN A 307 -19.78 -9.51 -1.83
N PHE A 308 -19.88 -10.18 -0.67
CA PHE A 308 -19.76 -9.50 0.62
C PHE A 308 -18.39 -8.83 0.77
N ILE A 309 -17.31 -9.55 0.48
CA ILE A 309 -15.93 -9.03 0.59
C ILE A 309 -15.71 -7.88 -0.37
N ALA A 310 -16.13 -8.05 -1.63
CA ALA A 310 -15.95 -7.04 -2.66
C ALA A 310 -16.74 -5.75 -2.41
N GLN A 311 -17.87 -5.82 -1.69
CA GLN A 311 -18.69 -4.65 -1.35
C GLN A 311 -18.29 -3.98 -0.03
N LYS A 312 -17.94 -4.77 1.00
CA LYS A 312 -17.69 -4.23 2.35
C LYS A 312 -16.22 -3.99 2.65
N ASP A 313 -15.31 -4.62 1.91
CA ASP A 313 -13.87 -4.61 2.20
C ASP A 313 -13.54 -5.07 3.63
N GLU A 314 -14.33 -6.01 4.15
CA GLU A 314 -14.19 -6.60 5.48
C GLU A 314 -13.89 -8.10 5.36
N TRP A 315 -13.15 -8.63 6.34
CA TRP A 315 -12.90 -10.06 6.45
C TRP A 315 -14.15 -10.83 6.89
N ILE A 316 -14.21 -12.11 6.53
CA ILE A 316 -15.26 -13.04 6.96
C ILE A 316 -14.62 -14.18 7.75
N TRP A 317 -15.03 -14.34 9.01
CA TRP A 317 -14.71 -15.52 9.81
C TRP A 317 -15.91 -16.46 9.91
N ILE A 318 -15.70 -17.71 9.50
CA ILE A 318 -16.68 -18.79 9.60
C ILE A 318 -16.13 -19.81 10.60
N ASP A 319 -16.68 -19.79 11.82
CA ASP A 319 -16.25 -20.68 12.91
C ASP A 319 -16.71 -22.13 12.74
N ASP A 320 -17.85 -22.33 12.07
CA ASP A 320 -18.31 -23.64 11.63
C ASP A 320 -19.04 -23.51 10.29
N VAL A 321 -18.45 -24.10 9.26
CA VAL A 321 -18.99 -24.11 7.90
C VAL A 321 -20.29 -24.92 7.77
N GLN A 322 -20.57 -25.87 8.67
CA GLN A 322 -21.78 -26.69 8.60
C GLN A 322 -23.03 -25.92 9.04
N THR A 323 -22.86 -24.93 9.93
CA THR A 323 -23.97 -24.13 10.48
C THR A 323 -24.13 -22.78 9.79
N ASN A 324 -23.19 -22.38 8.92
CA ASN A 324 -23.18 -21.07 8.28
C ASN A 324 -24.24 -20.93 7.18
N ALA A 325 -25.09 -19.90 7.29
CA ALA A 325 -26.18 -19.64 6.36
C ALA A 325 -25.71 -19.32 4.91
N MET A 326 -24.58 -18.61 4.75
CA MET A 326 -24.06 -18.25 3.42
C MET A 326 -23.54 -19.47 2.66
N ILE A 327 -22.96 -20.44 3.37
CA ILE A 327 -22.53 -21.72 2.79
C ILE A 327 -23.73 -22.61 2.49
N ALA A 328 -24.69 -22.71 3.43
CA ALA A 328 -25.88 -23.53 3.25
C ALA A 328 -26.77 -23.07 2.07
N ALA A 329 -26.75 -21.77 1.75
CA ALA A 329 -27.50 -21.19 0.63
C ALA A 329 -26.94 -21.62 -0.75
N GLN A 330 -25.72 -22.15 -0.84
CA GLN A 330 -25.07 -22.45 -2.11
C GLN A 330 -24.52 -23.90 -2.17
N PRO A 331 -25.17 -24.82 -2.91
CA PRO A 331 -24.78 -26.22 -2.99
C PRO A 331 -23.34 -26.45 -3.48
N SER A 332 -22.84 -25.59 -4.39
CA SER A 332 -21.46 -25.67 -4.89
C SER A 332 -20.42 -25.35 -3.80
N LEU A 333 -20.67 -24.35 -2.95
CA LEU A 333 -19.80 -24.05 -1.79
C LEU A 333 -19.83 -25.17 -0.77
N LYS A 334 -21.00 -25.75 -0.50
CA LYS A 334 -21.12 -26.89 0.42
C LYS A 334 -20.30 -28.09 -0.07
N ALA A 335 -20.42 -28.45 -1.34
CA ALA A 335 -19.65 -29.54 -1.95
C ALA A 335 -18.13 -29.28 -1.92
N LEU A 336 -17.70 -28.03 -2.11
CA LEU A 336 -16.31 -27.60 -2.03
C LEU A 336 -15.75 -27.77 -0.61
N VAL A 337 -16.46 -27.25 0.38
CA VAL A 337 -16.06 -27.32 1.80
C VAL A 337 -15.94 -28.78 2.26
N GLU A 338 -16.89 -29.64 1.89
CA GLU A 338 -16.87 -31.08 2.17
C GLU A 338 -15.70 -31.77 1.47
N ARG A 339 -15.51 -31.52 0.16
CA ARG A 339 -14.42 -32.10 -0.64
C ARG A 339 -13.04 -31.77 -0.06
N TRP A 340 -12.85 -30.55 0.39
CA TRP A 340 -11.57 -30.06 0.90
C TRP A 340 -11.44 -30.12 2.43
N LYS A 341 -12.42 -30.75 3.10
CA LYS A 341 -12.46 -30.97 4.56
C LYS A 341 -12.30 -29.69 5.37
N ILE A 342 -12.78 -28.55 4.85
CA ILE A 342 -12.72 -27.26 5.55
C ILE A 342 -13.76 -27.32 6.68
N VAL A 343 -13.39 -26.90 7.88
CA VAL A 343 -14.29 -26.81 9.06
C VAL A 343 -14.45 -25.37 9.49
N ARG A 344 -13.36 -24.61 9.50
CA ARG A 344 -13.36 -23.17 9.73
C ARG A 344 -12.64 -22.44 8.60
N TRP A 345 -13.08 -21.23 8.33
CA TRP A 345 -12.61 -20.48 7.17
C TRP A 345 -12.51 -19.00 7.49
N LEU A 346 -11.31 -18.43 7.33
CA LEU A 346 -11.09 -16.99 7.30
C LEU A 346 -10.88 -16.56 5.86
N ILE A 347 -11.55 -15.50 5.44
CA ILE A 347 -11.38 -14.87 4.14
C ILE A 347 -11.12 -13.40 4.35
N VAL A 348 -10.02 -12.88 3.80
CA VAL A 348 -9.57 -11.50 3.99
C VAL A 348 -9.31 -10.83 2.65
N PRO A 349 -9.93 -9.67 2.36
CA PRO A 349 -9.62 -8.91 1.16
C PRO A 349 -8.19 -8.37 1.21
N VAL A 350 -7.52 -8.43 0.07
CA VAL A 350 -6.32 -7.65 -0.20
C VAL A 350 -6.75 -6.47 -1.05
N SER A 351 -6.88 -5.31 -0.42
CA SER A 351 -7.34 -4.08 -1.06
C SER A 351 -6.35 -2.93 -0.87
N TYR A 352 -6.40 -1.99 -1.81
CA TYR A 352 -5.66 -0.72 -1.71
C TYR A 352 -6.55 0.41 -2.22
N GLN A 353 -6.75 1.44 -1.39
CA GLN A 353 -7.60 2.60 -1.70
C GLN A 353 -9.01 2.22 -2.23
N GLY A 354 -9.64 1.20 -1.63
CA GLY A 354 -10.98 0.73 -2.00
C GLY A 354 -11.03 -0.14 -3.27
N ARG A 355 -9.88 -0.47 -3.87
CA ARG A 355 -9.79 -1.41 -4.98
C ARG A 355 -9.40 -2.80 -4.45
N LEU A 356 -10.24 -3.80 -4.68
CA LEU A 356 -9.90 -5.21 -4.42
C LEU A 356 -8.85 -5.69 -5.43
N LEU A 357 -7.76 -6.27 -4.92
CA LEU A 357 -6.60 -6.73 -5.69
C LEU A 357 -6.43 -8.25 -5.63
N GLY A 358 -6.91 -8.86 -4.55
CA GLY A 358 -6.81 -10.29 -4.29
C GLY A 358 -7.50 -10.68 -3.00
N ILE A 359 -7.43 -11.96 -2.66
CA ILE A 359 -7.98 -12.51 -1.42
C ILE A 359 -6.94 -13.42 -0.78
N VAL A 360 -6.83 -13.30 0.54
CA VAL A 360 -6.12 -14.25 1.39
C VAL A 360 -7.15 -15.14 2.10
N GLU A 361 -6.94 -16.45 2.08
CA GLU A 361 -7.79 -17.41 2.79
C GLU A 361 -6.98 -18.28 3.75
N LEU A 362 -7.53 -18.52 4.94
CA LEU A 362 -7.03 -19.53 5.86
C LEU A 362 -8.10 -20.61 6.08
N HIS A 363 -7.73 -21.86 5.85
CA HIS A 363 -8.60 -23.02 6.10
C HIS A 363 -8.09 -23.78 7.31
N TYR A 364 -9.02 -24.14 8.21
CA TYR A 364 -8.78 -25.06 9.31
C TYR A 364 -9.61 -26.32 9.06
N CYS A 365 -8.91 -27.41 8.80
CA CYS A 365 -9.52 -28.67 8.38
C CYS A 365 -9.88 -29.57 9.58
N VAL A 366 -10.60 -30.65 9.30
CA VAL A 366 -10.96 -31.67 10.29
C VAL A 366 -9.72 -32.15 11.05
N GLY A 367 -9.77 -32.09 12.38
CA GLY A 367 -8.65 -32.44 13.27
C GLY A 367 -7.86 -31.24 13.81
N CYS A 368 -8.10 -30.03 13.26
CA CYS A 368 -7.50 -28.80 13.79
C CYS A 368 -8.41 -28.14 14.85
N ASN A 369 -7.90 -28.02 16.07
CA ASN A 369 -8.59 -27.40 17.21
C ASN A 369 -8.20 -25.94 17.45
N LYS A 370 -7.66 -25.25 16.43
CA LYS A 370 -7.35 -23.83 16.53
C LYS A 370 -8.63 -23.00 16.52
N THR A 371 -8.77 -22.12 17.51
CA THR A 371 -9.78 -21.05 17.55
C THR A 371 -9.04 -19.73 17.34
N LEU A 372 -9.52 -18.91 16.40
CA LEU A 372 -8.97 -17.57 16.19
C LEU A 372 -9.52 -16.60 17.22
N LEU A 373 -8.63 -15.81 17.79
CA LEU A 373 -8.99 -14.67 18.63
C LEU A 373 -9.23 -13.43 17.74
N PRO A 374 -9.97 -12.41 18.20
CA PRO A 374 -10.16 -11.17 17.45
C PRO A 374 -8.84 -10.55 16.98
N GLU A 375 -7.79 -10.66 17.79
CA GLU A 375 -6.47 -10.12 17.48
C GLU A 375 -5.76 -10.87 16.35
N ASP A 376 -6.05 -12.16 16.17
CA ASP A 376 -5.54 -12.96 15.05
C ASP A 376 -6.12 -12.45 13.72
N LEU A 377 -7.39 -12.02 13.73
CA LEU A 377 -8.09 -11.49 12.55
C LEU A 377 -7.50 -10.14 12.14
N GLU A 378 -7.22 -9.28 13.13
CA GLU A 378 -6.53 -7.99 12.90
C GLU A 378 -5.12 -8.19 12.33
N LEU A 379 -4.38 -9.21 12.81
CA LEU A 379 -3.06 -9.54 12.27
C LEU A 379 -3.13 -9.93 10.80
N VAL A 380 -4.03 -10.86 10.44
CA VAL A 380 -4.19 -11.30 9.04
C VAL A 380 -4.62 -10.13 8.16
N GLY A 381 -5.54 -9.28 8.63
CA GLY A 381 -5.95 -8.06 7.94
C GLY A 381 -4.80 -7.10 7.67
N ALA A 382 -3.93 -6.86 8.67
CA ALA A 382 -2.76 -6.01 8.51
C ALA A 382 -1.76 -6.56 7.47
N ILE A 383 -1.56 -7.88 7.46
CA ILE A 383 -0.69 -8.53 6.48
C ILE A 383 -1.30 -8.48 5.07
N ALA A 384 -2.61 -8.74 4.94
CA ALA A 384 -3.32 -8.61 3.68
C ALA A 384 -3.21 -7.19 3.11
N HIS A 385 -3.32 -6.15 3.95
CA HIS A 385 -3.10 -4.77 3.54
C HIS A 385 -1.67 -4.54 3.02
N GLN A 386 -0.65 -5.07 3.72
CA GLN A 386 0.74 -4.95 3.29
C GLN A 386 1.02 -5.63 1.95
N ILE A 387 0.40 -6.79 1.69
CA ILE A 387 0.43 -7.48 0.39
C ILE A 387 -0.19 -6.59 -0.70
N GLY A 388 -1.30 -5.89 -0.39
CA GLY A 388 -1.95 -4.97 -1.32
C GLY A 388 -1.07 -3.79 -1.71
N VAL A 389 -0.38 -3.19 -0.73
CA VAL A 389 0.62 -2.13 -0.97
C VAL A 389 1.74 -2.63 -1.88
N ALA A 390 2.27 -3.83 -1.62
CA ALA A 390 3.34 -4.43 -2.41
C ALA A 390 2.94 -4.65 -3.88
N LEU A 391 1.71 -5.12 -4.11
CA LEU A 391 1.20 -5.35 -5.46
C LEU A 391 1.14 -4.05 -6.27
N ILE A 392 0.59 -2.97 -5.69
CA ILE A 392 0.50 -1.67 -6.36
C ILE A 392 1.88 -1.09 -6.63
N GLN A 393 2.82 -1.25 -5.71
CA GLN A 393 4.21 -0.80 -5.92
C GLN A 393 4.88 -1.53 -7.09
N ALA A 394 4.69 -2.85 -7.19
CA ALA A 394 5.23 -3.63 -8.30
C ALA A 394 4.58 -3.26 -9.64
N GLU A 395 3.24 -3.12 -9.69
CA GLU A 395 2.52 -2.67 -10.89
C GLU A 395 3.00 -1.29 -11.37
N ALA A 396 3.23 -0.37 -10.43
CA ALA A 396 3.75 0.96 -10.74
C ALA A 396 5.19 0.88 -11.28
N TYR A 397 6.04 0.04 -10.70
CA TYR A 397 7.42 -0.13 -11.17
C TYR A 397 7.47 -0.72 -12.59
N THR A 398 6.69 -1.76 -12.87
CA THR A 398 6.63 -2.35 -14.22
C THR A 398 6.14 -1.35 -15.25
N HIS A 399 5.13 -0.53 -14.90
CA HIS A 399 4.61 0.49 -15.79
C HIS A 399 5.65 1.60 -16.07
N LEU A 400 6.40 2.01 -15.04
CA LEU A 400 7.50 2.97 -15.22
C LEU A 400 8.61 2.42 -16.11
N ASP A 401 8.95 1.14 -15.95
CA ASP A 401 9.97 0.49 -16.77
C ASP A 401 9.55 0.40 -18.25
N GLU A 402 8.30 0.02 -18.52
CA GLU A 402 7.72 0.02 -19.87
C GLU A 402 7.74 1.42 -20.50
N LEU A 403 7.34 2.44 -19.74
CA LEU A 403 7.34 3.83 -20.22
C LEU A 403 8.76 4.34 -20.52
N ASN A 404 9.74 3.98 -19.69
CA ASN A 404 11.14 4.30 -19.94
C ASN A 404 11.66 3.65 -21.22
N HIS A 405 11.33 2.36 -21.46
CA HIS A 405 11.70 1.69 -22.70
C HIS A 405 11.07 2.35 -23.93
N GLN A 406 9.81 2.79 -23.83
CA GLN A 406 9.13 3.54 -24.90
C GLN A 406 9.79 4.91 -25.14
N LEU A 407 10.17 5.62 -24.08
CA LEU A 407 10.91 6.88 -24.15
C LEU A 407 12.27 6.70 -24.84
N GLU A 408 13.04 5.69 -24.44
CA GLU A 408 14.33 5.39 -25.07
C GLU A 408 14.18 5.06 -26.56
N ALA A 409 13.17 4.27 -26.94
CA ALA A 409 12.89 3.96 -28.34
C ALA A 409 12.55 5.22 -29.14
N LEU A 410 11.77 6.13 -28.57
CA LEU A 410 11.42 7.40 -29.18
C LEU A 410 12.64 8.33 -29.31
N GLU A 411 13.49 8.41 -28.29
CA GLU A 411 14.73 9.19 -28.33
C GLU A 411 15.72 8.67 -29.38
N ARG A 412 15.87 7.35 -29.49
CA ARG A 412 16.69 6.72 -30.55
C ARG A 412 16.14 7.06 -31.93
N THR A 413 14.83 6.96 -32.12
CA THR A 413 14.17 7.31 -33.38
C THR A 413 14.38 8.78 -33.73
N ARG A 414 14.20 9.68 -32.77
CA ARG A 414 14.46 11.13 -32.94
C ARG A 414 15.91 11.41 -33.30
N SER A 415 16.86 10.77 -32.62
CA SER A 415 18.29 10.95 -32.86
C SER A 415 18.69 10.47 -34.26
N ASN A 416 18.18 9.31 -34.69
CA ASN A 416 18.40 8.79 -36.04
C ASN A 416 17.86 9.76 -37.10
N LEU A 417 16.68 10.37 -36.88
CA LEU A 417 16.13 11.36 -37.81
C LEU A 417 17.01 12.61 -37.93
N ILE A 418 17.53 13.13 -36.82
CA ILE A 418 18.44 14.28 -36.82
C ILE A 418 19.72 13.93 -37.58
N ALA A 419 20.29 12.75 -37.33
CA ALA A 419 21.51 12.30 -38.01
C ALA A 419 21.31 12.16 -39.53
N ILE A 420 20.22 11.51 -39.96
CA ILE A 420 19.92 11.30 -41.39
C ILE A 420 19.63 12.64 -42.08
N THR A 421 18.85 13.52 -41.46
CA THR A 421 18.55 14.86 -42.00
C THR A 421 19.85 15.65 -42.18
N GLY A 422 20.76 15.59 -41.21
CA GLY A 422 22.07 16.24 -41.30
C GLY A 422 22.92 15.71 -42.47
N HIS A 423 22.91 14.40 -42.72
CA HIS A 423 23.64 13.79 -43.85
C HIS A 423 23.04 14.16 -45.21
N GLU A 424 21.72 14.12 -45.36
CA GLU A 424 21.04 14.44 -46.62
C GLU A 424 21.12 15.95 -46.96
N LEU A 425 21.26 16.83 -45.97
CA LEU A 425 21.53 18.26 -46.20
C LEU A 425 23.00 18.56 -46.47
N ARG A 426 23.94 17.87 -45.80
CA ARG A 426 25.38 18.12 -45.95
C ARG A 426 25.87 17.79 -47.36
N THR A 427 25.37 16.69 -47.95
CA THR A 427 25.84 16.23 -49.27
C THR A 427 25.65 17.27 -50.39
N PRO A 428 24.41 17.77 -50.67
CA PRO A 428 24.22 18.79 -51.71
C PRO A 428 24.92 20.11 -51.37
N LEU A 429 24.99 20.49 -50.08
CA LEU A 429 25.71 21.69 -49.66
C LEU A 429 27.20 21.61 -50.00
N SER A 430 27.83 20.45 -49.77
CA SER A 430 29.23 20.22 -50.12
C SER A 430 29.45 20.25 -51.63
N THR A 431 28.56 19.66 -52.45
CA THR A 431 28.66 19.76 -53.91
C THR A 431 28.57 21.20 -54.39
N ILE A 432 27.58 21.95 -53.90
CA ILE A 432 27.37 23.37 -54.24
C ILE A 432 28.64 24.16 -53.90
N GLN A 433 29.19 23.95 -52.70
CA GLN A 433 30.38 24.66 -52.25
C GLN A 433 31.58 24.35 -53.15
N VAL A 434 31.84 23.09 -53.48
CA VAL A 434 32.95 22.70 -54.38
C VAL A 434 32.77 23.30 -55.78
N CYS A 435 31.56 23.24 -56.35
CA CYS A 435 31.28 23.85 -57.65
C CYS A 435 31.53 25.36 -57.65
N LEU A 436 31.08 26.07 -56.60
CA LEU A 436 31.28 27.51 -56.47
C LEU A 436 32.75 27.88 -56.23
N GLU A 437 33.47 27.12 -55.39
CA GLU A 437 34.91 27.31 -55.15
C GLU A 437 35.72 27.13 -56.44
N SER A 438 35.48 26.06 -57.20
CA SER A 438 36.15 25.85 -58.50
C SER A 438 35.84 26.96 -59.51
N LEU A 439 34.61 27.47 -59.54
CA LEU A 439 34.24 28.60 -60.41
C LEU A 439 34.94 29.91 -60.00
N MET A 440 35.27 30.09 -58.72
CA MET A 440 35.97 31.26 -58.20
C MET A 440 37.49 31.17 -58.42
N ASP A 441 38.09 29.99 -58.21
CA ASP A 441 39.53 29.79 -58.25
C ASP A 441 40.09 29.59 -59.67
N GLU A 442 39.27 29.12 -60.62
CA GLU A 442 39.68 28.87 -62.02
C GLU A 442 38.92 29.75 -63.04
N PRO A 443 39.26 31.04 -63.17
CA PRO A 443 38.57 31.97 -64.08
C PRO A 443 38.74 31.62 -65.57
N ASP A 444 39.79 30.87 -65.92
CA ASP A 444 40.11 30.42 -67.29
C ASP A 444 39.46 29.08 -67.68
N MET A 445 38.55 28.56 -66.84
CA MET A 445 37.82 27.30 -67.08
C MET A 445 37.07 27.27 -68.43
N PRO A 446 37.10 26.15 -69.18
CA PRO A 446 36.30 25.98 -70.40
C PRO A 446 34.80 26.23 -70.16
N LEU A 447 34.13 26.89 -71.10
CA LEU A 447 32.72 27.29 -70.99
C LEU A 447 31.80 26.08 -70.70
N GLU A 448 32.08 24.93 -71.31
CA GLU A 448 31.34 23.68 -71.11
C GLU A 448 31.41 23.19 -69.65
N LEU A 449 32.61 23.20 -69.06
CA LEU A 449 32.81 22.78 -67.67
C LEU A 449 32.18 23.77 -66.69
N ARG A 450 32.28 25.08 -66.99
CA ARG A 450 31.62 26.14 -66.22
C ARG A 450 30.11 25.95 -66.19
N GLN A 451 29.50 25.63 -67.34
CA GLN A 451 28.07 25.36 -67.46
C GLN A 451 27.69 24.14 -66.62
N VAL A 452 28.46 23.04 -66.70
CA VAL A 452 28.23 21.83 -65.88
C VAL A 452 28.28 22.13 -64.39
N MET A 453 29.22 22.95 -63.91
CA MET A 453 29.32 23.32 -62.50
C MET A 453 28.13 24.17 -62.03
N LEU A 454 27.71 25.16 -62.83
CA LEU A 454 26.53 25.98 -62.53
C LEU A 454 25.25 25.14 -62.50
N ASP A 455 25.05 24.26 -63.48
CA ASP A 455 23.89 23.38 -63.56
C ASP A 455 23.87 22.38 -62.39
N THR A 456 25.04 21.85 -62.01
CA THR A 456 25.18 20.96 -60.84
C THR A 456 24.82 21.69 -59.55
N ALA A 457 25.38 22.88 -59.32
CA ALA A 457 25.09 23.68 -58.13
C ALA A 457 23.61 24.08 -58.06
N PHE A 458 23.01 24.50 -59.19
CA PHE A 458 21.60 24.84 -59.26
C PHE A 458 20.69 23.64 -58.96
N THR A 459 21.02 22.48 -59.54
CA THR A 459 20.26 21.23 -59.32
C THR A 459 20.30 20.79 -57.86
N ASP A 460 21.47 20.85 -57.21
CA ASP A 460 21.60 20.49 -55.79
C ASP A 460 20.94 21.53 -54.86
N ALA A 461 20.94 22.81 -55.23
CA ALA A 461 20.21 23.86 -54.49
C ALA A 461 18.69 23.62 -54.53
N GLU A 462 18.16 23.29 -55.71
CA GLU A 462 16.74 22.97 -55.88
C GLU A 462 16.35 21.66 -55.18
N ARG A 463 17.26 20.68 -55.15
CA ARG A 463 17.10 19.47 -54.34
C ARG A 463 17.03 19.79 -52.85
N MET A 464 17.93 20.65 -52.34
CA MET A 464 17.94 21.06 -50.94
C MET A 464 16.65 21.81 -50.56
N ARG A 465 16.17 22.70 -51.45
CA ARG A 465 14.89 23.40 -51.29
C ARG A 465 13.73 22.42 -51.12
N ARG A 466 13.66 21.39 -51.98
CA ARG A 466 12.63 20.32 -51.89
C ARG A 466 12.75 19.51 -50.60
N LEU A 467 13.96 19.12 -50.19
CA LEU A 467 14.21 18.42 -48.93
C LEU A 467 13.67 19.20 -47.73
N VAL A 468 13.98 20.49 -47.64
CA VAL A 468 13.51 21.36 -46.55
C VAL A 468 11.99 21.50 -46.56
N GLN A 469 11.40 21.65 -47.75
CA GLN A 469 9.95 21.77 -47.89
C GLN A 469 9.22 20.48 -47.49
N ASP A 470 9.69 19.32 -47.95
CA ASP A 470 9.15 18.00 -47.56
C ASP A 470 9.31 17.76 -46.04
N PHE A 471 10.44 18.16 -45.45
CA PHE A 471 10.66 18.03 -44.01
C PHE A 471 9.70 18.90 -43.19
N LEU A 472 9.51 20.16 -43.59
CA LEU A 472 8.55 21.06 -42.93
C LEU A 472 7.12 20.56 -43.05
N LEU A 473 6.75 20.01 -44.21
CA LEU A 473 5.44 19.43 -44.46
C LEU A 473 5.20 18.22 -43.57
N LEU A 474 6.14 17.27 -43.55
CA LEU A 474 6.06 16.09 -42.68
C LEU A 474 5.99 16.47 -41.20
N SER A 475 6.80 17.44 -40.76
CA SER A 475 6.79 17.94 -39.38
C SER A 475 5.42 18.54 -39.00
N ARG A 476 4.78 19.28 -39.90
CA ARG A 476 3.43 19.83 -39.67
C ARG A 476 2.39 18.71 -39.55
N LEU A 477 2.40 17.73 -40.46
CA LEU A 477 1.49 16.58 -40.45
C LEU A 477 1.61 15.75 -39.15
N GLU A 478 2.85 15.49 -38.70
CA GLU A 478 3.12 14.71 -37.48
C GLU A 478 2.76 15.47 -36.20
N SER A 479 2.99 16.78 -36.17
CA SER A 479 2.65 17.61 -35.01
C SER A 479 1.14 17.78 -34.79
N GLY A 480 0.32 17.35 -35.75
CA GLY A 480 -1.14 17.54 -35.70
C GLY A 480 -1.58 19.00 -35.81
N ARG A 481 -0.69 19.91 -36.23
CA ARG A 481 -0.96 21.35 -36.36
C ARG A 481 -1.52 21.76 -37.72
N VAL A 482 -1.86 20.78 -38.55
CA VAL A 482 -2.53 21.00 -39.84
C VAL A 482 -4.03 21.09 -39.57
N GLU A 483 -4.64 22.20 -39.96
CA GLU A 483 -6.09 22.30 -40.08
C GLU A 483 -6.52 21.59 -41.37
N TRP A 484 -7.48 20.68 -41.25
CA TRP A 484 -8.00 19.89 -42.36
C TRP A 484 -9.40 20.36 -42.71
N ASN A 485 -9.65 20.59 -43.99
CA ASN A 485 -10.96 20.99 -44.51
C ASN A 485 -11.49 19.89 -45.43
N PRO A 486 -11.98 18.75 -44.88
CA PRO A 486 -12.49 17.67 -45.70
C PRO A 486 -13.84 18.05 -46.33
N GLU A 487 -13.91 17.96 -47.65
CA GLU A 487 -15.07 18.29 -48.48
C GLU A 487 -15.41 17.11 -49.39
N ALA A 488 -16.63 17.09 -49.93
CA ALA A 488 -17.04 16.10 -50.92
C ALA A 488 -16.54 16.53 -52.31
N ILE A 489 -15.49 15.88 -52.80
CA ILE A 489 -14.79 16.27 -54.03
C ILE A 489 -14.78 15.08 -55.00
N PRO A 490 -14.98 15.32 -56.31
CA PRO A 490 -14.86 14.26 -57.30
C PRO A 490 -13.37 13.93 -57.56
N LEU A 491 -13.01 12.65 -57.45
CA LEU A 491 -11.60 12.20 -57.50
C LEU A 491 -10.88 12.58 -58.82
N ASN A 492 -11.61 12.62 -59.93
CA ASN A 492 -11.08 13.02 -61.24
C ASN A 492 -10.49 14.43 -61.23
N GLU A 493 -11.12 15.40 -60.56
CA GLU A 493 -10.61 16.77 -60.48
C GLU A 493 -9.25 16.81 -59.76
N CYS A 494 -9.09 16.07 -58.67
CA CYS A 494 -7.81 15.98 -57.97
C CYS A 494 -6.72 15.34 -58.82
N ILE A 495 -7.07 14.30 -59.59
CA ILE A 495 -6.12 13.61 -60.48
C ILE A 495 -5.71 14.50 -61.65
N ASP A 496 -6.65 15.22 -62.26
CA ASP A 496 -6.37 16.16 -63.35
C ASP A 496 -5.45 17.30 -62.89
N LEU A 497 -5.68 17.84 -61.68
CA LEU A 497 -4.81 18.84 -61.07
C LEU A 497 -3.40 18.30 -60.80
N ALA A 498 -3.29 17.07 -60.26
CA ALA A 498 -2.00 16.44 -60.02
C ALA A 498 -1.23 16.18 -61.34
N LEU A 499 -1.92 15.70 -62.38
CA LEU A 499 -1.34 15.47 -63.71
C LEU A 499 -0.87 16.77 -64.37
N SER A 500 -1.63 17.86 -64.23
CA SER A 500 -1.23 19.20 -64.69
C SER A 500 0.08 19.65 -64.03
N HIS A 501 0.22 19.38 -62.72
CA HIS A 501 1.43 19.70 -61.96
C HIS A 501 2.65 18.93 -62.50
N ILE A 502 2.50 17.64 -62.81
CA ILE A 502 3.58 16.82 -63.38
C ILE A 502 3.98 17.30 -64.78
N ARG A 503 3.00 17.57 -65.66
CA ARG A 503 3.24 18.04 -67.04
C ARG A 503 3.91 19.41 -67.10
N SER A 504 3.72 20.26 -66.10
CA SER A 504 4.35 21.59 -66.04
C SER A 504 5.81 21.56 -65.55
N ARG A 505 6.21 20.53 -64.78
CA ARG A 505 7.54 20.42 -64.18
C ARG A 505 8.52 19.56 -64.98
N GLN A 506 8.03 18.57 -65.70
CA GLN A 506 8.88 17.63 -66.44
C GLN A 506 8.87 17.96 -67.93
N ASN A 507 10.01 17.75 -68.58
CA ASN A 507 10.14 18.00 -70.02
C ASN A 507 9.32 16.94 -70.78
N LEU A 508 8.38 17.36 -71.64
CA LEU A 508 7.40 16.49 -72.29
C LEU A 508 8.01 15.27 -73.00
N ASP A 509 9.23 15.42 -73.54
CA ASP A 509 9.95 14.36 -74.25
C ASP A 509 10.46 13.21 -73.35
N HIS A 510 10.39 13.37 -72.03
CA HIS A 510 10.91 12.39 -71.06
C HIS A 510 9.83 11.76 -70.17
N LEU A 511 8.54 12.11 -70.33
CA LEU A 511 7.47 11.47 -69.55
C LEU A 511 7.07 10.11 -70.14
N PRO A 512 6.76 9.11 -69.29
CA PRO A 512 6.11 7.88 -69.73
C PRO A 512 4.67 8.14 -70.19
N HIS A 513 4.07 7.15 -70.85
CA HIS A 513 2.67 7.24 -71.25
C HIS A 513 1.75 7.12 -70.03
N ILE A 514 1.01 8.19 -69.69
CA ILE A 514 0.12 8.21 -68.53
C ILE A 514 -1.34 8.01 -68.97
N THR A 515 -1.99 6.95 -68.46
CA THR A 515 -3.40 6.62 -68.72
C THR A 515 -4.21 6.66 -67.43
N SER A 516 -5.41 7.26 -67.50
CA SER A 516 -6.37 7.30 -66.39
C SER A 516 -7.61 6.50 -66.77
N HIS A 517 -7.89 5.43 -66.05
CA HIS A 517 -9.04 4.54 -66.23
C HIS A 517 -10.01 4.72 -65.05
N ILE A 518 -10.64 5.89 -65.00
CA ILE A 518 -11.60 6.25 -63.95
C ILE A 518 -12.99 6.28 -64.58
N THR A 519 -13.88 5.42 -64.07
CA THR A 519 -15.27 5.35 -64.52
C THR A 519 -16.03 6.62 -64.11
N GLN A 520 -16.95 7.10 -64.94
CA GLN A 520 -17.74 8.32 -64.66
C GLN A 520 -18.76 8.17 -63.50
N GLU A 521 -19.01 6.94 -63.03
CA GLU A 521 -20.01 6.64 -61.99
C GLU A 521 -19.43 6.48 -60.57
N LEU A 522 -18.21 6.98 -60.31
CA LEU A 522 -17.61 6.87 -58.97
C LEU A 522 -18.26 7.85 -57.98
N PRO A 523 -18.44 7.44 -56.71
CA PRO A 523 -18.95 8.32 -55.69
C PRO A 523 -17.94 9.41 -55.32
N LEU A 524 -18.43 10.53 -54.76
CA LEU A 524 -17.57 11.59 -54.24
C LEU A 524 -16.74 11.06 -53.06
N VAL A 525 -15.49 11.52 -52.94
CA VAL A 525 -14.62 11.22 -51.79
C VAL A 525 -14.67 12.35 -50.78
N ARG A 526 -14.61 12.03 -49.49
CA ARG A 526 -14.60 13.02 -48.40
C ARG A 526 -13.18 13.29 -47.95
N VAL A 527 -12.54 14.30 -48.54
CA VAL A 527 -11.10 14.55 -48.41
C VAL A 527 -10.81 16.05 -48.43
N ASP A 528 -9.64 16.43 -47.94
CA ASP A 528 -9.10 17.77 -48.20
C ASP A 528 -8.42 17.75 -49.58
N GLY A 529 -8.94 18.55 -50.51
CA GLY A 529 -8.53 18.55 -51.91
C GLY A 529 -7.06 18.93 -52.10
N GLU A 530 -6.53 19.87 -51.31
CA GLU A 530 -5.13 20.30 -51.43
C GLU A 530 -4.18 19.16 -51.03
N TRP A 531 -4.48 18.49 -49.92
CA TRP A 531 -3.68 17.36 -49.44
C TRP A 531 -3.77 16.13 -50.35
N LEU A 532 -4.95 15.87 -50.92
CA LEU A 532 -5.09 14.78 -51.89
C LEU A 532 -4.30 15.06 -53.17
N VAL A 533 -4.36 16.27 -53.71
CA VAL A 533 -3.57 16.67 -54.90
C VAL A 533 -2.06 16.57 -54.62
N GLU A 534 -1.60 17.03 -53.45
CA GLU A 534 -0.19 16.92 -53.05
C GLU A 534 0.25 15.45 -52.95
N MET A 535 -0.57 14.58 -52.35
CA MET A 535 -0.31 13.15 -52.25
C MET A 535 -0.22 12.48 -53.62
N LEU A 536 -1.21 12.73 -54.48
CA LEU A 536 -1.26 12.22 -55.85
C LEU A 536 -0.05 12.70 -56.66
N ALA A 537 0.31 13.98 -56.55
CA ALA A 537 1.48 14.53 -57.23
C ALA A 537 2.77 13.83 -56.78
N LYS A 538 2.92 13.49 -55.50
CA LYS A 538 4.09 12.74 -55.00
C LYS A 538 4.13 11.30 -55.52
N LEU A 539 3.00 10.59 -55.56
CA LEU A 539 2.94 9.23 -56.11
C LEU A 539 3.19 9.23 -57.62
N LEU A 540 2.61 10.18 -58.35
CA LEU A 540 2.81 10.30 -59.81
C LEU A 540 4.24 10.74 -60.16
N ASP A 541 4.84 11.64 -59.38
CA ASP A 541 6.26 12.00 -59.56
C ASP A 541 7.15 10.78 -59.32
N ASN A 542 6.84 9.96 -58.31
CA ASN A 542 7.54 8.71 -58.04
C ASN A 542 7.42 7.73 -59.22
N ALA A 543 6.19 7.51 -59.71
CA ALA A 543 5.94 6.63 -60.86
C ALA A 543 6.67 7.12 -62.13
N CYS A 544 6.57 8.42 -62.44
CA CYS A 544 7.24 8.99 -63.63
C CYS A 544 8.77 8.93 -63.54
N LYS A 545 9.32 9.19 -62.35
CA LYS A 545 10.76 9.19 -62.12
C LYS A 545 11.40 7.81 -62.28
N PHE A 546 10.69 6.75 -61.92
CA PHE A 546 11.22 5.38 -61.94
C PHE A 546 10.76 4.54 -63.14
N THR A 547 10.06 5.18 -64.09
CA THR A 547 9.60 4.57 -65.34
C THR A 547 10.34 5.17 -66.52
N GLU A 548 10.80 4.33 -67.45
CA GLU A 548 11.44 4.81 -68.68
C GLU A 548 10.44 5.57 -69.56
N PRO A 549 10.87 6.50 -70.44
CA PRO A 549 9.97 7.28 -71.29
C PRO A 549 9.05 6.45 -72.21
N LYS A 550 9.44 5.21 -72.53
CA LYS A 550 8.62 4.26 -73.31
C LYS A 550 7.66 3.42 -72.47
N GLY A 551 7.77 3.51 -71.15
CA GLY A 551 6.92 2.79 -70.21
C GLY A 551 5.55 3.45 -70.04
N GLN A 552 4.76 2.87 -69.14
CA GLN A 552 3.39 3.29 -68.88
C GLN A 552 3.15 3.51 -67.37
N VAL A 553 2.36 4.53 -67.06
CA VAL A 553 1.79 4.77 -65.73
C VAL A 553 0.26 4.75 -65.87
N CYS A 554 -0.41 3.90 -65.10
CA CYS A 554 -1.86 3.72 -65.11
C CYS A 554 -2.45 4.15 -63.77
N ILE A 555 -3.59 4.86 -63.81
CA ILE A 555 -4.36 5.25 -62.63
C ILE A 555 -5.74 4.59 -62.72
N GLU A 556 -6.10 3.83 -61.70
CA GLU A 556 -7.37 3.11 -61.60
C GLU A 556 -8.05 3.43 -60.26
N ALA A 557 -9.38 3.42 -60.23
CA ALA A 557 -10.14 3.60 -59.00
C ALA A 557 -11.35 2.67 -58.98
N ILE A 558 -11.49 1.88 -57.92
CA ILE A 558 -12.53 0.87 -57.74
C ILE A 558 -13.19 0.98 -56.35
N PRO A 559 -14.53 0.85 -56.24
CA PRO A 559 -15.19 0.80 -54.94
C PRO A 559 -14.71 -0.39 -54.09
N LYS A 560 -14.35 -0.13 -52.83
CA LYS A 560 -13.94 -1.13 -51.85
C LYS A 560 -14.99 -1.20 -50.74
N GLY A 561 -16.02 -2.00 -50.97
CA GLY A 561 -17.20 -2.02 -50.09
C GLY A 561 -18.08 -0.77 -50.27
N SER A 562 -18.84 -0.39 -49.24
CA SER A 562 -19.78 0.73 -49.31
C SER A 562 -19.24 2.07 -48.81
N GLN A 563 -18.09 2.08 -48.11
CA GLN A 563 -17.58 3.27 -47.42
C GLN A 563 -16.22 3.75 -47.92
N MET A 564 -15.51 2.97 -48.73
CA MET A 564 -14.16 3.30 -49.19
C MET A 564 -14.04 3.14 -50.70
N LEU A 565 -13.19 3.98 -51.29
CA LEU A 565 -12.74 3.89 -52.67
C LEU A 565 -11.25 3.51 -52.67
N GLU A 566 -10.88 2.45 -53.38
CA GLU A 566 -9.47 2.09 -53.58
C GLU A 566 -8.97 2.71 -54.88
N VAL A 567 -7.81 3.34 -54.82
CA VAL A 567 -7.13 3.96 -55.95
C VAL A 567 -5.77 3.32 -56.11
N THR A 568 -5.43 2.94 -57.33
CA THR A 568 -4.18 2.27 -57.68
C THR A 568 -3.42 3.09 -58.71
N ILE A 569 -2.14 3.34 -58.44
CA ILE A 569 -1.19 3.92 -59.40
C ILE A 569 -0.17 2.85 -59.74
N SER A 570 -0.23 2.35 -60.96
CA SER A 570 0.62 1.28 -61.48
C SER A 570 1.64 1.84 -62.45
N ASP A 571 2.90 1.43 -62.33
CA ASP A 571 3.98 1.81 -63.23
C ASP A 571 4.72 0.59 -63.79
N THR A 572 5.27 0.70 -65.00
CA THR A 572 6.11 -0.34 -65.62
C THR A 572 7.60 -0.10 -65.39
N GLY A 573 7.95 0.53 -64.27
CA GLY A 573 9.30 0.94 -63.94
C GLY A 573 10.18 -0.18 -63.38
N ARG A 574 11.24 0.23 -62.67
CA ARG A 574 12.28 -0.66 -62.13
C ARG A 574 11.82 -1.66 -61.07
N GLY A 575 10.59 -1.56 -60.57
CA GLY A 575 10.04 -2.43 -59.54
C GLY A 575 10.66 -2.25 -58.14
N ILE A 576 10.09 -2.93 -57.14
CA ILE A 576 10.51 -2.89 -55.73
C ILE A 576 10.81 -4.32 -55.28
N ASP A 577 11.90 -4.50 -54.52
CA ASP A 577 12.19 -5.79 -53.87
C ASP A 577 11.03 -6.17 -52.92
N PRO A 578 10.46 -7.39 -52.99
CA PRO A 578 9.36 -7.83 -52.13
C PRO A 578 9.65 -7.66 -50.63
N ASN A 579 10.90 -7.79 -50.20
CA ASN A 579 11.31 -7.59 -48.81
C ASN A 579 11.30 -6.12 -48.36
N ARG A 580 11.07 -5.20 -49.29
CA ARG A 580 11.16 -3.75 -49.08
C ARG A 580 9.84 -3.01 -49.26
N LEU A 581 8.77 -3.69 -49.68
CA LEU A 581 7.46 -3.10 -49.97
C LEU A 581 6.88 -2.28 -48.81
N GLU A 582 7.16 -2.67 -47.56
CA GLU A 582 6.73 -1.89 -46.39
C GLU A 582 7.71 -0.77 -46.05
N THR A 583 9.01 -1.05 -46.18
CA THR A 583 10.08 -0.09 -45.85
C THR A 583 10.16 1.10 -46.83
N VAL A 584 9.58 1.03 -48.03
CA VAL A 584 9.58 2.17 -48.97
C VAL A 584 8.86 3.40 -48.44
N PHE A 585 7.97 3.21 -47.47
CA PHE A 585 7.25 4.29 -46.81
C PHE A 585 7.96 4.83 -45.55
N ASP A 586 9.11 4.25 -45.17
CA ASP A 586 9.93 4.75 -44.07
C ASP A 586 10.60 6.08 -44.45
N ARG A 587 10.82 6.91 -43.44
CA ARG A 587 11.41 8.25 -43.61
C ARG A 587 12.84 8.13 -44.14
N PHE A 588 13.15 8.91 -45.17
CA PHE A 588 14.47 8.96 -45.82
C PHE A 588 14.90 7.61 -46.44
N TYR A 589 14.00 6.64 -46.56
CA TYR A 589 14.31 5.37 -47.17
C TYR A 589 14.54 5.57 -48.67
N GLN A 590 15.65 5.01 -49.17
CA GLN A 590 16.00 4.98 -50.58
C GLN A 590 16.66 3.64 -50.88
N GLU A 591 16.23 2.98 -51.96
CA GLU A 591 16.78 1.67 -52.35
C GLU A 591 18.23 1.79 -52.86
N GLU A 592 18.61 2.95 -53.43
CA GLU A 592 19.98 3.27 -53.83
C GLU A 592 20.64 4.16 -52.78
N GLY A 593 21.81 3.73 -52.26
CA GLY A 593 22.59 4.53 -51.31
C GLY A 593 23.12 5.84 -51.91
N ALA A 594 23.50 6.80 -51.04
CA ALA A 594 23.84 8.18 -51.40
C ALA A 594 24.88 8.37 -52.53
N LEU A 595 25.74 7.37 -52.77
CA LEU A 595 26.85 7.38 -53.73
C LEU A 595 26.54 6.72 -55.09
N ARG A 596 25.43 5.98 -55.24
CA ARG A 596 25.05 5.27 -56.49
C ARG A 596 23.82 5.85 -57.17
N ARG A 597 23.41 7.06 -56.76
CA ARG A 597 22.16 7.70 -57.17
C ARG A 597 22.10 7.87 -58.69
N THR A 598 21.18 7.17 -59.34
CA THR A 598 20.82 7.41 -60.75
C THR A 598 19.57 8.30 -60.87
N ALA A 599 18.69 8.28 -59.86
CA ALA A 599 17.46 9.09 -59.84
C ALA A 599 17.28 9.81 -58.49
N GLY A 600 17.36 11.15 -58.49
CA GLY A 600 17.36 12.00 -57.28
C GLY A 600 16.02 12.11 -56.56
N GLY A 601 15.96 11.91 -55.24
CA GLY A 601 14.75 12.03 -54.42
C GLY A 601 15.06 12.38 -52.96
N THR A 602 14.04 12.78 -52.20
CA THR A 602 14.18 13.17 -50.79
C THR A 602 14.04 11.99 -49.82
N GLY A 603 13.42 10.89 -50.27
CA GLY A 603 13.05 9.75 -49.40
C GLY A 603 11.93 10.08 -48.41
N LEU A 604 11.33 11.27 -48.49
CA LEU A 604 10.23 11.69 -47.61
C LEU A 604 8.86 11.61 -48.30
N GLY A 605 8.82 11.52 -49.63
CA GLY A 605 7.58 11.57 -50.40
C GLY A 605 6.55 10.51 -50.00
N LEU A 606 6.94 9.24 -49.99
CA LEU A 606 6.05 8.13 -49.63
C LEU A 606 5.64 8.16 -48.14
N ALA A 607 6.54 8.58 -47.25
CA ALA A 607 6.23 8.79 -45.83
C ALA A 607 5.16 9.87 -45.63
N ILE A 608 5.21 10.96 -46.42
CA ILE A 608 4.18 12.00 -46.44
C ILE A 608 2.85 11.43 -46.94
N CYS A 609 2.85 10.66 -48.04
CA CYS A 609 1.63 10.03 -48.55
C CYS A 609 0.95 9.15 -47.50
N ARG A 610 1.74 8.37 -46.77
CA ARG A 610 1.26 7.53 -45.65
C ARG A 610 0.66 8.36 -44.51
N GLN A 611 1.28 9.47 -44.13
CA GLN A 611 0.70 10.35 -43.10
C GLN A 611 -0.62 10.99 -43.54
N ILE A 612 -0.74 11.40 -44.82
CA ILE A 612 -1.98 11.99 -45.36
C ILE A 612 -3.10 10.96 -45.35
N ILE A 613 -2.86 9.76 -45.90
CA ILE A 613 -3.88 8.71 -46.00
C ILE A 613 -4.33 8.20 -44.62
N ASN A 614 -3.40 7.98 -43.70
CA ASN A 614 -3.74 7.59 -42.32
C ASN A 614 -4.59 8.67 -41.62
N ARG A 615 -4.36 9.95 -41.90
CA ARG A 615 -5.17 11.05 -41.36
C ARG A 615 -6.58 11.12 -41.95
N LEU A 616 -6.73 10.72 -43.20
CA LEU A 616 -8.03 10.57 -43.86
C LEU A 616 -8.77 9.29 -43.45
N GLY A 617 -8.18 8.45 -42.59
CA GLY A 617 -8.77 7.18 -42.15
C GLY A 617 -8.66 6.05 -43.17
N GLY A 618 -7.80 6.21 -44.18
CA GLY A 618 -7.50 5.18 -45.18
C GLY A 618 -6.20 4.42 -44.89
N GLU A 619 -5.84 3.53 -45.81
CA GLU A 619 -4.62 2.73 -45.79
C GLU A 619 -3.87 2.91 -47.11
N ILE A 620 -2.54 2.83 -47.10
CA ILE A 620 -1.68 2.86 -48.29
C ILE A 620 -0.66 1.72 -48.24
N TRP A 621 -0.51 0.99 -49.35
CA TRP A 621 0.46 -0.10 -49.48
C TRP A 621 1.04 -0.17 -50.90
N ALA A 622 2.07 -0.98 -51.08
CA ALA A 622 2.72 -1.18 -52.36
C ALA A 622 2.78 -2.68 -52.70
N GLU A 623 2.64 -2.98 -53.99
CA GLU A 623 2.78 -4.31 -54.56
C GLU A 623 3.79 -4.26 -55.72
N SER A 624 4.67 -5.26 -55.82
CA SER A 624 5.60 -5.41 -56.94
C SER A 624 6.04 -6.86 -57.02
N GLU A 625 6.10 -7.40 -58.24
CA GLU A 625 6.61 -8.76 -58.49
C GLU A 625 8.14 -8.85 -58.43
N GLY A 626 8.82 -7.72 -58.20
CA GLY A 626 10.27 -7.62 -58.10
C GLY A 626 10.87 -6.68 -59.14
N ARG A 627 12.21 -6.74 -59.28
CA ARG A 627 12.95 -5.81 -60.13
C ARG A 627 12.59 -5.93 -61.61
N ASN A 628 12.43 -4.78 -62.26
CA ASN A 628 12.05 -4.56 -63.66
C ASN A 628 10.66 -5.09 -64.05
N LEU A 629 9.79 -5.32 -63.06
CA LEU A 629 8.42 -5.78 -63.26
C LEU A 629 7.37 -4.72 -62.88
N GLY A 630 7.80 -3.47 -62.69
CA GLY A 630 6.90 -2.39 -62.30
C GLY A 630 6.47 -2.42 -60.83
N SER A 631 5.64 -1.47 -60.44
CA SER A 631 5.12 -1.33 -59.07
C SER A 631 3.69 -0.82 -59.09
N GLN A 632 2.93 -1.17 -58.07
CA GLN A 632 1.56 -0.70 -57.86
C GLN A 632 1.47 -0.09 -56.47
N PHE A 633 1.06 1.16 -56.39
CA PHE A 633 0.78 1.85 -55.14
C PHE A 633 -0.73 1.96 -54.97
N HIS A 634 -1.24 1.34 -53.91
CA HIS A 634 -2.66 1.29 -53.60
C HIS A 634 -2.94 2.19 -52.40
N PHE A 635 -4.04 2.92 -52.41
CA PHE A 635 -4.54 3.61 -51.23
C PHE A 635 -6.06 3.68 -51.19
N THR A 636 -6.62 3.83 -49.99
CA THR A 636 -8.06 3.95 -49.79
C THR A 636 -8.47 5.35 -49.34
N LEU A 637 -9.62 5.81 -49.83
CA LEU A 637 -10.24 7.08 -49.48
C LEU A 637 -11.67 6.86 -48.98
N PRO A 638 -12.13 7.59 -47.95
CA PRO A 638 -13.52 7.51 -47.51
C PRO A 638 -14.45 8.12 -48.55
N VAL A 639 -15.55 7.42 -48.82
CA VAL A 639 -16.65 7.91 -49.66
C VAL A 639 -17.47 8.93 -48.87
N ALA A 640 -17.88 10.03 -49.51
CA ALA A 640 -18.76 11.00 -48.90
C ALA A 640 -20.15 10.38 -48.67
N GLU A 641 -20.65 10.44 -47.44
CA GLU A 641 -22.04 10.11 -47.13
C GLU A 641 -22.94 11.15 -47.82
N ILE A 642 -23.86 10.67 -48.66
CA ILE A 642 -24.81 11.49 -49.42
C ILE A 642 -25.86 12.11 -48.50
#